data_AF-A0A497P236-F1
#
_entry.id   AF-A0A497P236-F1
#
_cell.length_a   1.000
_cell.length_b   1.000
_cell.length_c   1.000
_cell.angle_alpha   90.00
_cell.angle_beta   90.00
_cell.angle_gamma   90.00
#
_symmetry.space_group_name_H-M   'P 1'
#
loop_
_entity.id
_entity.type
_entity.pdbx_description
1 polymer ?
#
loop_
_entity_poly.entity_id
_entity_poly.type
_entity_poly.pdbx_seq_one_letter_code
_entity_poly.pdbx_strand_id
1 'polypeptide(L)'
;MGKKLRRRLIAELSFFFLILMSSVMTLEPLTMTAEVSAQPSVPYELGNWTYVGKPVLPLKVNASQIPIGANWTYVYTLNANHTYHVYFYGAWINYDPYYPKTDYDIFVYDPNGELESYHTEAAGLPEHLGTTVDQPFFTPKQTGNYSFFIKNDPRESQGEEEGTFMLIEHIEPNRWYQRYLVGKVNDMPVENTSWAYEFSTTSKRIEVWIDVPDTLDMYEARLYLMANPSKGIGDLLNDVPLAWEPGLYGGLDDLEDYGGYNLDSRGFRHTEAMASCEFPGQDMLINYTSPYEGNSLYHLVLIAEDGFGSLNFTVKTDFEPPSLSVENPIEKAYPNNETTITAHINDESSLKRVLLNYTIDDWKTWTSTAMSASQNQTYIGTIPEQPAGVVVKYKILAVDIADNSAEVNGSYVVKNPANVSINLSNSTIDYGENITVTGVISPSGATVTLNYTLNNTVVSRLVSTNSSGFFNDVYMPNQTGIWTVSASWYGNESYFGASSGYKNFTVNRTPMSLICNVSRVKLTIGENVTIFGSVNPIMENMSITLAFTMPNGSAIERYVYTNSNGTFIVSFRPNFIGTWRVQAKFDGDDLRGESYSELVSFFVADTWINQYMMHIIIGAVAVIIVFVAVVFIRKRRYG
;
A
#
# COMPACT_ATOMS: atom_id res chain seq x y z
N MET A 1 -39.14 -29.93 26.01
CA MET A 1 -38.95 -29.18 27.27
C MET A 1 -37.48 -28.81 27.39
N GLY A 2 -37.15 -27.51 27.30
CA GLY A 2 -35.78 -27.02 27.48
C GLY A 2 -35.20 -26.29 26.27
N LYS A 3 -35.39 -24.96 26.23
CA LYS A 3 -34.39 -23.90 25.95
C LYS A 3 -35.08 -22.53 25.81
N LYS A 4 -35.85 -22.15 26.84
CA LYS A 4 -36.15 -20.75 27.18
C LYS A 4 -35.49 -20.48 28.54
N LEU A 5 -34.18 -20.23 28.53
CA LEU A 5 -33.48 -19.66 29.69
C LEU A 5 -32.08 -19.17 29.30
N ARG A 6 -31.99 -17.92 28.83
CA ARG A 6 -30.82 -17.03 29.00
C ARG A 6 -31.10 -15.64 28.40
N ARG A 7 -32.04 -14.91 29.03
CA ARG A 7 -32.10 -13.45 28.99
C ARG A 7 -32.54 -12.97 30.37
N ARG A 8 -31.60 -13.00 31.31
CA ARG A 8 -31.65 -12.29 32.61
C ARG A 8 -30.31 -12.48 33.31
N LEU A 9 -29.32 -11.70 32.90
CA LEU A 9 -28.14 -11.35 33.69
C LEU A 9 -27.35 -10.34 32.86
N ILE A 10 -27.52 -9.07 33.20
CA ILE A 10 -26.51 -8.00 33.34
C ILE A 10 -27.36 -6.72 33.45
N ALA A 11 -27.79 -6.47 34.68
CA ALA A 11 -28.09 -5.12 35.16
C ALA A 11 -26.94 -4.78 36.12
N GLU A 12 -26.47 -3.55 36.02
CA GLU A 12 -25.48 -2.87 36.88
C GLU A 12 -24.00 -3.20 36.67
N LEU A 13 -23.33 -2.41 35.82
CA LEU A 13 -22.34 -1.40 36.25
C LEU A 13 -21.77 -0.71 35.00
N SER A 14 -22.08 0.57 34.80
CA SER A 14 -21.11 1.63 34.44
C SER A 14 -21.86 2.86 33.93
N PHE A 15 -21.89 3.83 34.83
CA PHE A 15 -22.29 5.21 34.64
C PHE A 15 -21.34 5.86 33.64
N PHE A 16 -21.77 6.16 32.41
CA PHE A 16 -21.12 7.18 31.57
C PHE A 16 -22.13 7.80 30.61
N PHE A 17 -22.09 9.14 30.58
CA PHE A 17 -22.95 10.09 29.87
C PHE A 17 -23.25 9.67 28.41
N LEU A 18 -24.54 9.53 28.07
CA LEU A 18 -25.00 9.61 26.68
C LEU A 18 -26.01 10.75 26.58
N ILE A 19 -25.63 11.79 25.83
CA ILE A 19 -26.49 12.90 25.45
C ILE A 19 -27.58 12.33 24.55
N LEU A 20 -28.80 12.36 25.06
CA LEU A 20 -30.03 12.04 24.34
C LEU A 20 -30.27 13.14 23.29
N MET A 21 -29.72 13.00 22.08
CA MET A 21 -30.30 13.67 20.91
C MET A 21 -31.53 12.87 20.50
N SER A 22 -32.66 13.21 21.12
CA SER A 22 -33.98 12.89 20.61
C SER A 22 -34.18 13.63 19.29
N SER A 23 -33.77 13.02 18.17
CA SER A 23 -34.39 13.33 16.89
C SER A 23 -35.78 12.72 16.92
N VAL A 24 -36.75 13.53 17.37
CA VAL A 24 -38.16 13.31 17.05
C VAL A 24 -38.22 13.43 15.52
N MET A 25 -38.03 12.31 14.82
CA MET A 25 -38.54 12.17 13.48
C MET A 25 -40.05 12.22 13.64
N THR A 26 -40.61 13.37 13.32
CA THR A 26 -42.05 13.52 13.10
C THR A 26 -42.43 12.47 12.07
N LEU A 27 -43.12 11.40 12.51
CA LEU A 27 -43.91 10.60 11.59
C LEU A 27 -44.89 11.57 10.94
N GLU A 28 -44.64 11.89 9.68
CA GLU A 28 -45.73 12.39 8.85
C GLU A 28 -46.79 11.30 8.84
N PRO A 29 -48.05 11.62 9.18
CA PRO A 29 -49.11 10.64 9.05
C PRO A 29 -49.14 10.21 7.59
N LEU A 30 -48.99 8.90 7.35
CA LEU A 30 -49.33 8.27 6.08
C LEU A 30 -50.72 8.79 5.69
N THR A 31 -50.74 9.72 4.75
CA THR A 31 -51.97 10.17 4.12
C THR A 31 -52.56 8.93 3.48
N MET A 32 -53.70 8.47 4.00
CA MET A 32 -54.59 7.63 3.23
C MET A 32 -54.81 8.38 1.92
N THR A 33 -54.22 7.89 0.83
CA THR A 33 -54.55 8.31 -0.51
C THR A 33 -56.03 8.05 -0.66
N ALA A 34 -56.81 9.13 -0.76
CA ALA A 34 -58.22 9.04 -1.07
C ALA A 34 -58.38 8.18 -2.33
N GLU A 35 -59.36 7.29 -2.37
CA GLU A 35 -59.79 6.67 -3.62
C GLU A 35 -60.19 7.81 -4.58
N VAL A 36 -59.36 8.11 -5.58
CA VAL A 36 -59.64 9.18 -6.53
C VAL A 36 -60.43 8.60 -7.71
N SER A 37 -61.74 8.85 -7.66
CA SER A 37 -62.69 8.71 -8.77
C SER A 37 -62.64 9.90 -9.77
N ALA A 38 -61.67 10.81 -9.64
CA ALA A 38 -61.59 12.00 -10.49
C ALA A 38 -60.87 11.70 -11.81
N GLN A 39 -61.41 12.24 -12.90
CA GLN A 39 -60.79 12.23 -14.22
C GLN A 39 -59.37 12.86 -14.14
N PRO A 40 -58.35 12.28 -14.79
CA PRO A 40 -57.00 12.84 -14.77
C PRO A 40 -56.96 14.25 -15.38
N SER A 41 -56.18 15.13 -14.76
CA SER A 41 -55.95 16.49 -15.23
C SER A 41 -54.86 16.48 -16.30
N VAL A 42 -55.25 16.55 -17.57
CA VAL A 42 -54.32 16.42 -18.71
C VAL A 42 -54.55 17.52 -19.75
N PRO A 43 -53.51 17.93 -20.51
CA PRO A 43 -53.58 19.05 -21.45
C PRO A 43 -54.09 18.64 -22.84
N TYR A 44 -54.59 17.42 -23.01
CA TYR A 44 -55.09 16.85 -24.25
C TYR A 44 -56.53 16.33 -24.11
N GLU A 45 -57.16 16.00 -25.23
CA GLU A 45 -58.46 15.31 -25.24
C GLU A 45 -58.28 13.89 -24.71
N LEU A 46 -58.73 13.67 -23.47
CA LEU A 46 -58.43 12.47 -22.68
C LEU A 46 -58.81 11.14 -23.36
N GLY A 47 -59.86 11.13 -24.17
CA GLY A 47 -60.40 9.90 -24.76
C GLY A 47 -60.79 8.86 -23.70
N ASN A 48 -60.47 7.59 -23.97
CA ASN A 48 -60.67 6.50 -23.01
C ASN A 48 -59.54 6.50 -21.97
N TRP A 49 -59.88 6.17 -20.72
CA TRP A 49 -58.88 6.08 -19.67
C TRP A 49 -59.20 4.99 -18.64
N THR A 50 -58.18 4.55 -17.92
CA THR A 50 -58.28 3.50 -16.91
C THR A 50 -57.41 3.86 -15.71
N TYR A 51 -58.01 3.89 -14.52
CA TYR A 51 -57.26 3.96 -13.27
C TYR A 51 -56.77 2.57 -12.87
N VAL A 52 -55.52 2.49 -12.47
CA VAL A 52 -54.86 1.24 -12.08
C VAL A 52 -54.39 1.42 -10.64
N GLY A 53 -55.02 0.69 -9.72
CA GLY A 53 -54.85 0.90 -8.27
C GLY A 53 -53.42 0.68 -7.77
N LYS A 54 -52.65 -0.18 -8.47
CA LYS A 54 -51.28 -0.49 -8.11
C LYS A 54 -50.37 -0.84 -9.30
N PRO A 55 -49.09 -0.45 -9.23
CA PRO A 55 -48.07 -0.66 -10.25
C PRO A 55 -47.54 -2.11 -10.26
N VAL A 56 -48.41 -3.11 -10.42
CA VAL A 56 -48.02 -4.53 -10.39
C VAL A 56 -48.84 -5.41 -11.34
N LEU A 57 -49.80 -4.83 -12.07
CA LEU A 57 -50.75 -5.57 -12.90
C LEU A 57 -50.41 -5.42 -14.39
N PRO A 58 -50.26 -6.51 -15.15
CA PRO A 58 -50.11 -6.42 -16.59
C PRO A 58 -51.45 -6.07 -17.24
N LEU A 59 -51.46 -5.04 -18.09
CA LEU A 59 -52.66 -4.57 -18.77
C LEU A 59 -52.63 -4.98 -20.24
N LYS A 60 -53.53 -5.91 -20.61
CA LYS A 60 -53.67 -6.32 -22.01
C LYS A 60 -54.41 -5.21 -22.77
N VAL A 61 -53.77 -4.71 -23.83
CA VAL A 61 -54.38 -3.88 -24.87
C VAL A 61 -54.72 -4.83 -26.02
N ASN A 62 -56.00 -5.10 -26.22
CA ASN A 62 -56.45 -6.02 -27.27
C ASN A 62 -56.30 -5.38 -28.65
N ALA A 63 -56.26 -6.21 -29.69
CA ALA A 63 -56.33 -5.72 -31.06
C ALA A 63 -57.59 -4.88 -31.25
N SER A 64 -57.48 -3.78 -31.99
CA SER A 64 -58.55 -2.78 -32.19
C SER A 64 -58.99 -1.98 -30.96
N GLN A 65 -58.37 -2.17 -29.78
CA GLN A 65 -58.73 -1.40 -28.58
C GLN A 65 -58.32 0.07 -28.68
N ILE A 66 -57.20 0.35 -29.34
CA ILE A 66 -56.71 1.70 -29.64
C ILE A 66 -56.59 1.83 -31.17
N PRO A 67 -57.69 2.21 -31.85
CA PRO A 67 -57.68 2.41 -33.30
C PRO A 67 -56.67 3.46 -33.75
N ILE A 68 -56.29 3.42 -35.03
CA ILE A 68 -55.38 4.39 -35.63
C ILE A 68 -55.89 5.83 -35.39
N GLY A 69 -55.05 6.67 -34.77
CA GLY A 69 -55.39 8.04 -34.38
C GLY A 69 -56.13 8.20 -33.06
N ALA A 70 -56.56 7.10 -32.43
CA ALA A 70 -57.15 7.10 -31.10
C ALA A 70 -56.08 6.98 -30.01
N ASN A 71 -56.53 7.09 -28.76
CA ASN A 71 -55.67 7.04 -27.59
C ASN A 71 -56.32 6.32 -26.39
N TRP A 72 -55.49 5.95 -25.43
CA TRP A 72 -55.92 5.44 -24.14
C TRP A 72 -54.98 5.91 -23.03
N THR A 73 -55.53 6.41 -21.94
CA THR A 73 -54.74 6.92 -20.80
C THR A 73 -54.81 5.99 -19.60
N TYR A 74 -53.68 5.51 -19.12
CA TYR A 74 -53.58 4.73 -17.89
C TYR A 74 -53.08 5.59 -16.74
N VAL A 75 -53.76 5.57 -15.60
CA VAL A 75 -53.43 6.43 -14.45
C VAL A 75 -52.95 5.57 -13.28
N TYR A 76 -51.75 5.88 -12.76
CA TYR A 76 -51.13 5.19 -11.63
C TYR A 76 -50.77 6.19 -10.53
N THR A 77 -50.93 5.80 -9.27
CA THR A 77 -50.37 6.55 -8.15
C THR A 77 -48.94 6.08 -7.89
N LEU A 78 -47.95 6.95 -8.13
CA LEU A 78 -46.54 6.64 -7.98
C LEU A 78 -45.91 7.48 -6.85
N ASN A 79 -44.87 6.92 -6.22
CA ASN A 79 -44.13 7.56 -5.14
C ASN A 79 -42.82 8.19 -5.63
N ALA A 80 -42.53 9.43 -5.21
CA ALA A 80 -41.28 10.12 -5.51
C ALA A 80 -40.05 9.31 -5.02
N ASN A 81 -38.97 9.32 -5.79
CA ASN A 81 -37.71 8.61 -5.52
C ASN A 81 -37.79 7.07 -5.56
N HIS A 82 -38.92 6.50 -6.01
CA HIS A 82 -39.00 5.09 -6.37
C HIS A 82 -38.72 4.93 -7.86
N THR A 83 -38.26 3.75 -8.28
CA THR A 83 -37.92 3.49 -9.68
C THR A 83 -38.88 2.46 -10.24
N TYR A 84 -39.41 2.71 -11.43
CA TYR A 84 -40.40 1.86 -12.09
C TYR A 84 -39.91 1.46 -13.48
N HIS A 85 -40.08 0.20 -13.83
CA HIS A 85 -39.96 -0.26 -15.20
C HIS A 85 -41.31 -0.10 -15.88
N VAL A 86 -41.35 0.74 -16.91
CA VAL A 86 -42.56 1.07 -17.66
C VAL A 86 -42.32 0.71 -19.11
N TYR A 87 -43.10 -0.24 -19.62
CA TYR A 87 -42.92 -0.73 -20.98
C TYR A 87 -44.25 -1.15 -21.61
N PHE A 88 -44.31 -1.00 -22.94
CA PHE A 88 -45.39 -1.51 -23.76
C PHE A 88 -44.81 -2.35 -24.89
N TYR A 89 -45.16 -3.62 -24.90
CA TYR A 89 -44.58 -4.60 -25.81
C TYR A 89 -45.60 -5.69 -26.10
N GLY A 90 -45.48 -6.39 -27.23
CA GLY A 90 -46.39 -7.46 -27.58
C GLY A 90 -46.32 -7.81 -29.05
N ALA A 91 -47.40 -8.39 -29.58
CA ALA A 91 -47.47 -8.93 -30.94
C ALA A 91 -47.20 -7.91 -32.05
N TRP A 92 -47.35 -6.62 -31.76
CA TRP A 92 -47.08 -5.52 -32.69
C TRP A 92 -45.59 -5.27 -32.93
N ILE A 93 -44.70 -5.80 -32.07
CA ILE A 93 -43.26 -5.71 -32.27
C ILE A 93 -42.86 -6.56 -33.46
N ASN A 94 -42.30 -5.90 -34.47
CA ASN A 94 -41.91 -6.51 -35.72
C ASN A 94 -40.65 -5.83 -36.25
N TYR A 95 -39.51 -6.50 -36.09
CA TYR A 95 -38.21 -6.04 -36.60
C TYR A 95 -38.03 -6.22 -38.11
N ASP A 96 -39.03 -6.74 -38.84
CA ASP A 96 -39.00 -6.74 -40.30
C ASP A 96 -39.21 -5.31 -40.82
N PRO A 97 -38.21 -4.69 -41.48
CA PRO A 97 -38.26 -3.29 -41.88
C PRO A 97 -39.31 -2.98 -42.96
N TYR A 98 -40.00 -3.98 -43.52
CA TYR A 98 -41.00 -3.81 -44.58
C TYR A 98 -42.45 -3.99 -44.12
N TYR A 99 -42.68 -4.53 -42.92
CA TYR A 99 -44.01 -4.92 -42.46
C TYR A 99 -44.40 -4.49 -41.02
N PRO A 100 -43.80 -3.48 -40.38
CA PRO A 100 -44.34 -3.02 -39.11
C PRO A 100 -45.69 -2.34 -39.35
N LYS A 101 -46.73 -2.76 -38.64
CA LYS A 101 -48.09 -2.23 -38.85
C LYS A 101 -48.51 -1.26 -37.78
N THR A 102 -48.08 -1.43 -36.54
CA THR A 102 -48.56 -0.61 -35.44
C THR A 102 -47.41 0.16 -34.84
N ASP A 103 -47.68 1.43 -34.60
CA ASP A 103 -46.79 2.41 -34.03
C ASP A 103 -47.52 3.10 -32.87
N TYR A 104 -47.07 2.79 -31.65
CA TYR A 104 -47.69 3.30 -30.43
C TYR A 104 -46.74 4.30 -29.80
N ASP A 105 -47.13 5.56 -29.69
CA ASP A 105 -46.39 6.54 -28.89
C ASP A 105 -46.85 6.47 -27.43
N ILE A 106 -45.93 6.64 -26.48
CA ILE A 106 -46.28 6.79 -25.05
C ILE A 106 -45.79 8.12 -24.51
N PHE A 107 -46.68 8.83 -23.83
CA PHE A 107 -46.39 10.08 -23.15
C PHE A 107 -46.74 9.97 -21.66
N VAL A 108 -45.92 10.56 -20.80
CA VAL A 108 -46.10 10.57 -19.35
C VAL A 108 -46.37 11.99 -18.91
N TYR A 109 -47.48 12.18 -18.22
CA TYR A 109 -47.84 13.45 -17.59
C TYR A 109 -47.80 13.30 -16.08
N ASP A 110 -47.21 14.30 -15.43
CA ASP A 110 -47.09 14.39 -13.99
C ASP A 110 -48.47 14.62 -13.32
N PRO A 111 -48.56 14.61 -11.98
CA PRO A 111 -49.82 14.84 -11.27
C PRO A 111 -50.45 16.22 -11.48
N ASN A 112 -49.71 17.19 -12.04
CA ASN A 112 -50.20 18.52 -12.40
C ASN A 112 -50.67 18.60 -13.87
N GLY A 113 -50.47 17.54 -14.66
CA GLY A 113 -50.77 17.49 -16.08
C GLY A 113 -49.66 18.05 -16.98
N GLU A 114 -48.45 18.24 -16.44
CA GLU A 114 -47.29 18.65 -17.23
C GLU A 114 -46.61 17.43 -17.87
N LEU A 115 -46.19 17.54 -19.13
CA LEU A 115 -45.47 16.47 -19.81
C LEU A 115 -44.11 16.25 -19.14
N GLU A 116 -43.90 15.07 -18.58
CA GLU A 116 -42.68 14.71 -17.86
C GLU A 116 -41.71 13.87 -18.72
N SER A 117 -42.23 12.95 -19.52
CA SER A 117 -41.43 12.09 -20.41
C SER A 117 -42.28 11.62 -21.60
N TYR A 118 -41.65 11.18 -22.68
CA TYR A 118 -42.33 10.54 -23.81
C TYR A 118 -41.35 9.65 -24.58
N HIS A 119 -41.90 8.68 -25.30
CA HIS A 119 -41.17 7.79 -26.20
C HIS A 119 -42.01 7.59 -27.47
N THR A 120 -41.34 7.69 -28.62
CA THR A 120 -41.94 7.68 -29.96
C THR A 120 -40.95 6.95 -30.88
N GLU A 121 -40.89 5.63 -30.78
CA GLU A 121 -40.08 4.82 -31.69
C GLU A 121 -40.74 4.71 -33.05
N ALA A 122 -40.04 4.11 -34.00
CA ALA A 122 -40.64 3.75 -35.28
C ALA A 122 -41.57 2.55 -35.11
N ALA A 123 -42.57 2.47 -35.99
CA ALA A 123 -43.49 1.33 -36.09
C ALA A 123 -42.78 -0.02 -35.91
N GLY A 124 -43.35 -0.88 -35.05
CA GLY A 124 -42.85 -2.22 -34.78
C GLY A 124 -41.68 -2.34 -33.81
N LEU A 125 -41.21 -1.25 -33.20
CA LEU A 125 -40.23 -1.28 -32.12
C LEU A 125 -40.91 -1.14 -30.75
N PRO A 126 -40.48 -1.87 -29.70
CA PRO A 126 -41.06 -1.73 -28.36
C PRO A 126 -40.92 -0.31 -27.81
N GLU A 127 -41.93 0.12 -27.05
CA GLU A 127 -41.86 1.36 -26.29
C GLU A 127 -41.46 1.11 -24.84
N HIS A 128 -40.58 1.95 -24.31
CA HIS A 128 -40.32 2.03 -22.88
C HIS A 128 -40.30 3.48 -22.42
N LEU A 129 -40.47 3.67 -21.12
CA LEU A 129 -40.37 4.98 -20.52
C LEU A 129 -39.32 4.98 -19.41
N GLY A 130 -38.21 5.63 -19.73
CA GLY A 130 -37.26 6.12 -18.75
C GLY A 130 -37.58 7.52 -18.25
N THR A 131 -36.86 7.98 -17.22
CA THR A 131 -36.77 9.41 -16.89
C THR A 131 -36.14 10.21 -18.04
N THR A 132 -35.27 9.58 -18.84
CA THR A 132 -34.80 10.06 -20.13
C THR A 132 -34.93 8.96 -21.18
N VAL A 133 -34.82 9.30 -22.47
CA VAL A 133 -34.89 8.33 -23.58
C VAL A 133 -33.85 7.20 -23.46
N ASP A 134 -32.64 7.51 -22.97
CA ASP A 134 -31.57 6.51 -22.82
C ASP A 134 -31.65 5.69 -21.52
N GLN A 135 -32.60 5.99 -20.62
CA GLN A 135 -32.71 5.31 -19.33
C GLN A 135 -33.79 4.22 -19.39
N PRO A 136 -33.55 3.02 -18.82
CA PRO A 136 -34.54 1.94 -18.88
C PRO A 136 -35.70 2.12 -17.88
N PHE A 137 -35.52 2.95 -16.84
CA PHE A 137 -36.47 3.10 -15.76
C PHE A 137 -36.96 4.53 -15.55
N PHE A 138 -38.22 4.66 -15.15
CA PHE A 138 -38.88 5.91 -14.81
C PHE A 138 -38.83 6.14 -13.29
N THR A 139 -38.34 7.32 -12.89
CA THR A 139 -38.35 7.79 -11.50
C THR A 139 -39.16 9.08 -11.40
N PRO A 140 -40.36 9.07 -10.78
CA PRO A 140 -41.20 10.26 -10.64
C PRO A 140 -40.56 11.29 -9.72
N LYS A 141 -40.67 12.56 -10.10
CA LYS A 141 -40.16 13.71 -9.32
C LYS A 141 -40.99 14.02 -8.07
N GLN A 142 -42.29 13.69 -8.11
CA GLN A 142 -43.22 13.94 -7.01
C GLN A 142 -44.17 12.76 -6.81
N THR A 143 -44.70 12.59 -5.61
CA THR A 143 -45.72 11.57 -5.34
C THR A 143 -47.07 12.05 -5.87
N GLY A 144 -47.79 11.20 -6.60
CA GLY A 144 -49.13 11.53 -7.09
C GLY A 144 -49.60 10.67 -8.25
N ASN A 145 -50.68 11.10 -8.90
CA ASN A 145 -51.29 10.38 -10.01
C ASN A 145 -50.63 10.75 -11.34
N TYR A 146 -49.88 9.81 -11.91
CA TYR A 146 -49.24 9.92 -13.21
C TYR A 146 -50.15 9.39 -14.31
N SER A 147 -50.18 10.07 -15.46
CA SER A 147 -50.98 9.68 -16.63
C SER A 147 -50.08 9.19 -17.76
N PHE A 148 -50.20 7.92 -18.11
CA PHE A 148 -49.52 7.24 -19.20
C PHE A 148 -50.45 7.19 -20.42
N PHE A 149 -50.23 8.10 -21.34
CA PHE A 149 -51.01 8.30 -22.56
C PHE A 149 -50.41 7.47 -23.69
N ILE A 150 -51.11 6.42 -24.10
CA ILE A 150 -50.75 5.58 -25.26
C ILE A 150 -51.55 6.04 -26.46
N LYS A 151 -50.89 6.34 -27.57
CA LYS A 151 -51.52 6.82 -28.79
C LYS A 151 -51.08 5.97 -29.98
N ASN A 152 -52.03 5.51 -30.78
CA ASN A 152 -51.73 4.87 -32.06
C ASN A 152 -51.44 5.95 -33.10
N ASP A 153 -50.18 6.12 -33.54
CA ASP A 153 -49.79 7.22 -34.42
C ASP A 153 -50.44 7.07 -35.82
N PRO A 154 -51.37 7.96 -36.22
CA PRO A 154 -52.01 7.87 -37.52
C PRO A 154 -51.09 8.16 -38.72
N ARG A 155 -49.87 8.66 -38.48
CA ARG A 155 -48.89 8.95 -39.52
C ARG A 155 -48.15 7.69 -39.98
N GLU A 156 -47.85 6.80 -39.05
CA GLU A 156 -46.95 5.67 -39.27
C GLU A 156 -47.69 4.32 -39.17
N SER A 157 -48.77 4.26 -38.38
CA SER A 157 -49.55 3.02 -38.23
C SER A 157 -50.39 2.68 -39.45
N GLN A 158 -50.38 1.39 -39.78
CA GLN A 158 -51.22 0.66 -40.72
C GLN A 158 -52.05 -0.46 -40.04
N GLY A 159 -52.01 -0.54 -38.71
CA GLY A 159 -52.67 -1.57 -37.91
C GLY A 159 -52.93 -1.17 -36.46
N GLU A 160 -53.56 -2.08 -35.73
CA GLU A 160 -54.01 -1.90 -34.34
C GLU A 160 -53.79 -3.22 -33.58
N GLU A 161 -52.55 -3.72 -33.61
CA GLU A 161 -52.14 -4.99 -33.03
C GLU A 161 -52.09 -4.94 -31.49
N GLU A 162 -52.25 -6.10 -30.84
CA GLU A 162 -52.34 -6.19 -29.39
C GLU A 162 -50.98 -6.12 -28.68
N GLY A 163 -50.99 -5.74 -27.40
CA GLY A 163 -49.81 -5.82 -26.53
C GLY A 163 -50.12 -5.73 -25.05
N THR A 164 -49.08 -5.70 -24.23
CA THR A 164 -49.15 -5.64 -22.77
C THR A 164 -48.43 -4.40 -22.26
N PHE A 165 -49.18 -3.51 -21.63
CA PHE A 165 -48.63 -2.38 -20.89
C PHE A 165 -48.35 -2.85 -19.46
N MET A 166 -47.09 -2.75 -19.05
CA MET A 166 -46.65 -3.11 -17.70
C MET A 166 -45.99 -1.92 -17.04
N LEU A 167 -46.33 -1.74 -15.77
CA LEU A 167 -45.66 -0.81 -14.89
C LEU A 167 -45.40 -1.56 -13.58
N ILE A 168 -44.13 -1.74 -13.24
CA ILE A 168 -43.70 -2.45 -12.02
C ILE A 168 -42.56 -1.71 -11.32
N GLU A 169 -42.56 -1.72 -10.00
CA GLU A 169 -41.48 -1.12 -9.21
C GLU A 169 -40.21 -1.96 -9.32
N HIS A 170 -39.11 -1.35 -9.77
CA HIS A 170 -37.80 -1.97 -9.88
C HIS A 170 -37.00 -1.74 -8.59
N ILE A 171 -36.40 -2.81 -8.07
CA ILE A 171 -35.53 -2.77 -6.90
C ILE A 171 -34.12 -3.21 -7.26
N GLU A 172 -33.14 -2.57 -6.63
CA GLU A 172 -31.74 -2.95 -6.71
C GLU A 172 -31.46 -4.06 -5.68
N PRO A 173 -30.85 -5.18 -6.10
CA PRO A 173 -30.40 -6.20 -5.17
C PRO A 173 -29.46 -5.65 -4.09
N ASN A 174 -29.35 -6.38 -2.99
CA ASN A 174 -28.45 -6.09 -1.87
C ASN A 174 -28.80 -4.78 -1.12
N ARG A 175 -30.05 -4.32 -1.22
CA ARG A 175 -30.57 -3.18 -0.45
C ARG A 175 -31.80 -3.59 0.34
N TRP A 176 -32.03 -2.89 1.45
CA TRP A 176 -33.22 -3.06 2.27
C TRP A 176 -34.34 -2.14 1.79
N TYR A 177 -35.52 -2.71 1.64
CA TYR A 177 -36.77 -2.06 1.24
C TYR A 177 -37.82 -2.26 2.32
N GLN A 178 -38.81 -1.38 2.35
CA GLN A 178 -39.93 -1.45 3.28
C GLN A 178 -41.25 -1.45 2.52
N ARG A 179 -42.19 -2.32 2.90
CA ARG A 179 -43.51 -2.40 2.28
C ARG A 179 -44.61 -2.51 3.32
N TYR A 180 -45.59 -1.62 3.25
CA TYR A 180 -46.84 -1.74 4.01
C TYR A 180 -47.79 -2.71 3.31
N LEU A 181 -48.30 -3.68 4.07
CA LEU A 181 -49.29 -4.66 3.61
C LEU A 181 -50.47 -4.76 4.60
N VAL A 182 -51.61 -5.21 4.08
CA VAL A 182 -52.85 -5.45 4.84
C VAL A 182 -53.39 -6.81 4.48
N GLY A 183 -53.63 -7.66 5.47
CA GLY A 183 -54.28 -8.96 5.31
C GLY A 183 -55.66 -8.87 4.65
N LYS A 184 -56.22 -10.02 4.34
CA LYS A 184 -57.53 -10.12 3.69
C LYS A 184 -58.64 -9.62 4.62
N VAL A 185 -59.67 -8.98 4.05
CA VAL A 185 -60.86 -8.54 4.77
C VAL A 185 -62.04 -9.37 4.30
N ASN A 186 -62.66 -10.12 5.23
CA ASN A 186 -63.71 -11.11 4.90
C ASN A 186 -63.25 -12.14 3.84
N ASP A 187 -62.04 -12.67 3.99
CA ASP A 187 -61.37 -13.61 3.07
C ASP A 187 -61.13 -13.06 1.64
N MET A 188 -61.37 -11.77 1.42
CA MET A 188 -61.16 -11.11 0.14
C MET A 188 -59.90 -10.22 0.20
N PRO A 189 -59.06 -10.23 -0.85
CA PRO A 189 -57.92 -9.32 -0.92
C PRO A 189 -58.40 -7.86 -1.04
N VAL A 190 -57.67 -6.96 -0.39
CA VAL A 190 -57.76 -5.51 -0.55
C VAL A 190 -56.54 -4.99 -1.33
N GLU A 191 -56.51 -3.69 -1.66
CA GLU A 191 -55.48 -3.07 -2.50
C GLU A 191 -54.05 -3.49 -2.10
N ASN A 192 -53.73 -3.39 -0.81
CA ASN A 192 -52.41 -3.69 -0.23
C ASN A 192 -52.26 -5.11 0.32
N THR A 193 -53.14 -6.05 -0.04
CA THR A 193 -52.96 -7.48 0.35
C THR A 193 -51.80 -8.13 -0.38
N SER A 194 -51.56 -7.73 -1.62
CA SER A 194 -50.46 -8.24 -2.42
C SER A 194 -49.75 -7.11 -3.14
N TRP A 195 -48.42 -7.21 -3.16
CA TRP A 195 -47.54 -6.29 -3.89
C TRP A 195 -46.43 -7.07 -4.59
N ALA A 196 -45.84 -6.47 -5.61
CA ALA A 196 -44.78 -7.07 -6.38
C ALA A 196 -43.67 -6.07 -6.69
N TYR A 197 -42.49 -6.61 -6.93
CA TYR A 197 -41.29 -5.89 -7.33
C TYR A 197 -40.59 -6.66 -8.43
N GLU A 198 -39.87 -5.94 -9.28
CA GLU A 198 -38.99 -6.50 -10.28
C GLU A 198 -37.53 -6.26 -9.92
N PHE A 199 -36.67 -7.23 -10.22
CA PHE A 199 -35.22 -7.03 -10.22
C PHE A 199 -34.57 -7.96 -11.23
N SER A 200 -33.35 -7.60 -11.66
CA SER A 200 -32.53 -8.48 -12.49
C SER A 200 -31.21 -8.80 -11.79
N THR A 201 -30.67 -9.99 -12.09
CA THR A 201 -29.36 -10.38 -11.58
C THR A 201 -28.71 -11.43 -12.48
N THR A 202 -27.38 -11.41 -12.54
CA THR A 202 -26.56 -12.47 -13.11
C THR A 202 -26.20 -13.56 -12.10
N SER A 203 -26.44 -13.32 -10.80
CA SER A 203 -26.20 -14.30 -9.75
C SER A 203 -27.24 -15.41 -9.82
N LYS A 204 -26.77 -16.65 -9.74
CA LYS A 204 -27.68 -17.80 -9.63
C LYS A 204 -28.30 -17.91 -8.25
N ARG A 205 -27.52 -17.56 -7.22
CA ARG A 205 -27.96 -17.68 -5.83
C ARG A 205 -28.71 -16.42 -5.44
N ILE A 206 -29.91 -16.60 -4.93
CA ILE A 206 -30.80 -15.52 -4.51
C ILE A 206 -31.32 -15.86 -3.12
N GLU A 207 -31.07 -14.97 -2.16
CA GLU A 207 -31.71 -15.02 -0.84
C GLU A 207 -32.65 -13.83 -0.66
N VAL A 208 -33.94 -14.09 -0.43
CA VAL A 208 -34.90 -13.05 -0.08
C VAL A 208 -35.19 -13.13 1.41
N TRP A 209 -34.65 -12.19 2.17
CA TRP A 209 -34.91 -12.05 3.61
C TRP A 209 -36.08 -11.10 3.82
N ILE A 210 -37.04 -11.48 4.67
CA ILE A 210 -38.24 -10.69 4.97
C ILE A 210 -38.44 -10.67 6.48
N ASP A 211 -38.31 -9.48 7.07
CA ASP A 211 -38.55 -9.20 8.48
C ASP A 211 -40.02 -8.78 8.66
N VAL A 212 -40.81 -9.61 9.34
CA VAL A 212 -42.26 -9.43 9.45
C VAL A 212 -42.61 -8.84 10.82
N PRO A 213 -43.40 -7.76 10.91
CA PRO A 213 -43.80 -7.19 12.21
C PRO A 213 -44.84 -8.09 12.91
N ASP A 214 -44.85 -8.09 14.24
CA ASP A 214 -45.78 -8.87 15.09
C ASP A 214 -47.29 -8.63 14.79
N THR A 215 -47.62 -7.55 14.07
CA THR A 215 -49.00 -7.17 13.72
C THR A 215 -49.46 -7.67 12.35
N LEU A 216 -48.58 -8.30 11.58
CA LEU A 216 -48.85 -8.79 10.23
C LEU A 216 -48.61 -10.29 10.15
N ASP A 217 -49.58 -11.01 9.58
CA ASP A 217 -49.43 -12.40 9.17
C ASP A 217 -49.23 -12.47 7.66
N MET A 218 -48.18 -13.15 7.22
CA MET A 218 -47.84 -13.29 5.81
C MET A 218 -48.32 -14.65 5.31
N TYR A 219 -49.06 -14.65 4.21
CA TYR A 219 -49.44 -15.90 3.55
C TYR A 219 -48.20 -16.51 2.90
N GLU A 220 -47.67 -15.83 1.87
CA GLU A 220 -46.52 -16.30 1.11
C GLU A 220 -45.72 -15.13 0.53
N ALA A 221 -44.43 -15.35 0.34
CA ALA A 221 -43.59 -14.61 -0.58
C ALA A 221 -43.18 -15.56 -1.70
N ARG A 222 -43.24 -15.09 -2.94
CA ARG A 222 -43.01 -15.91 -4.14
C ARG A 222 -42.05 -15.20 -5.07
N LEU A 223 -41.13 -15.95 -5.64
CA LEU A 223 -40.19 -15.47 -6.63
C LEU A 223 -40.49 -16.16 -7.96
N TYR A 224 -40.80 -15.38 -9.00
CA TYR A 224 -41.06 -15.87 -10.35
C TYR A 224 -39.89 -15.49 -11.26
N LEU A 225 -39.34 -16.46 -11.98
CA LEU A 225 -38.36 -16.21 -13.03
C LEU A 225 -39.12 -15.77 -14.29
N MET A 226 -38.96 -14.52 -14.69
CA MET A 226 -39.80 -13.90 -15.73
C MET A 226 -39.12 -13.82 -17.08
N ALA A 227 -37.79 -13.77 -17.11
CA ALA A 227 -37.03 -13.70 -18.36
C ALA A 227 -35.60 -14.19 -18.19
N ASN A 228 -35.04 -14.72 -19.27
CA ASN A 228 -33.61 -14.86 -19.47
C ASN A 228 -33.35 -14.78 -21.00
N PRO A 229 -33.07 -13.59 -21.52
CA PRO A 229 -32.92 -13.38 -22.97
C PRO A 229 -31.81 -14.24 -23.59
N SER A 230 -30.77 -14.60 -22.82
CA SER A 230 -29.70 -15.51 -23.31
C SER A 230 -30.18 -16.94 -23.57
N LYS A 231 -31.37 -17.29 -23.05
CA LYS A 231 -32.08 -18.57 -23.28
C LYS A 231 -33.26 -18.43 -24.23
N GLY A 232 -33.50 -17.24 -24.80
CA GLY A 232 -34.63 -16.97 -25.68
C GLY A 232 -35.97 -16.83 -24.96
N ILE A 233 -35.97 -16.57 -23.65
CA ILE A 233 -37.18 -16.29 -22.87
C ILE A 233 -37.22 -14.81 -22.50
N GLY A 234 -38.24 -14.10 -22.97
CA GLY A 234 -38.31 -12.64 -22.90
C GLY A 234 -37.36 -11.96 -23.90
N ASP A 235 -37.33 -10.64 -23.86
CA ASP A 235 -36.54 -9.78 -24.76
C ASP A 235 -35.62 -8.85 -23.96
N LEU A 236 -34.77 -8.09 -24.66
CA LEU A 236 -33.97 -7.00 -24.07
C LEU A 236 -34.49 -5.66 -24.57
N LEU A 237 -34.68 -4.73 -23.63
CA LEU A 237 -34.99 -3.34 -23.93
C LEU A 237 -34.04 -2.44 -23.13
N ASN A 238 -33.18 -1.71 -23.85
CA ASN A 238 -32.08 -0.92 -23.26
C ASN A 238 -31.25 -1.71 -22.24
N ASP A 239 -30.81 -2.90 -22.65
CA ASP A 239 -30.02 -3.85 -21.86
C ASP A 239 -30.71 -4.39 -20.58
N VAL A 240 -31.99 -4.06 -20.36
CA VAL A 240 -32.82 -4.62 -19.30
C VAL A 240 -33.71 -5.73 -19.86
N PRO A 241 -33.72 -6.93 -19.24
CA PRO A 241 -34.65 -7.98 -19.63
C PRO A 241 -36.11 -7.56 -19.45
N LEU A 242 -36.95 -7.86 -20.44
CA LEU A 242 -38.41 -7.78 -20.35
C LEU A 242 -38.98 -9.13 -19.98
N ALA A 243 -40.00 -9.12 -19.11
CA ALA A 243 -40.73 -10.32 -18.76
C ALA A 243 -41.26 -11.04 -20.01
N TRP A 244 -41.36 -12.35 -19.95
CA TRP A 244 -42.01 -13.13 -21.00
C TRP A 244 -43.53 -12.95 -20.90
N GLU A 245 -44.16 -12.41 -21.95
CA GLU A 245 -45.56 -11.95 -21.93
C GLU A 245 -46.57 -13.01 -21.46
N PRO A 246 -46.56 -14.27 -21.95
CA PRO A 246 -47.45 -15.31 -21.42
C PRO A 246 -47.29 -15.52 -19.91
N GLY A 247 -46.06 -15.40 -19.41
CA GLY A 247 -45.72 -15.49 -17.99
C GLY A 247 -46.41 -14.45 -17.12
N LEU A 248 -46.58 -13.23 -17.61
CA LEU A 248 -47.30 -12.15 -16.91
C LEU A 248 -48.77 -12.50 -16.66
N TYR A 249 -49.37 -13.33 -17.53
CA TYR A 249 -50.76 -13.79 -17.40
C TYR A 249 -50.87 -15.18 -16.78
N GLY A 250 -49.83 -15.63 -16.08
CA GLY A 250 -49.80 -16.92 -15.38
C GLY A 250 -49.48 -18.13 -16.28
N GLY A 251 -49.12 -17.90 -17.55
CA GLY A 251 -48.61 -18.94 -18.44
C GLY A 251 -47.25 -19.46 -17.97
N LEU A 252 -46.95 -20.70 -18.30
CA LEU A 252 -45.70 -21.38 -17.98
C LEU A 252 -45.02 -21.81 -19.27
N ASP A 253 -43.70 -21.79 -19.31
CA ASP A 253 -42.94 -22.39 -20.40
C ASP A 253 -43.02 -23.93 -20.33
N ASP A 254 -42.46 -24.61 -21.33
CA ASP A 254 -42.53 -26.07 -21.45
C ASP A 254 -41.91 -26.81 -20.24
N LEU A 255 -40.95 -26.19 -19.56
CA LEU A 255 -40.28 -26.74 -18.38
C LEU A 255 -40.90 -26.27 -17.06
N GLU A 256 -41.92 -25.40 -17.11
CA GLU A 256 -42.57 -24.78 -15.95
C GLU A 256 -41.60 -24.02 -15.03
N ASP A 257 -40.51 -23.48 -15.59
CA ASP A 257 -39.49 -22.71 -14.88
C ASP A 257 -39.71 -21.20 -15.02
N TYR A 258 -40.30 -20.76 -16.13
CA TYR A 258 -40.53 -19.35 -16.44
C TYR A 258 -42.01 -18.98 -16.40
N GLY A 259 -42.28 -17.78 -15.87
CA GLY A 259 -43.62 -17.20 -15.83
C GLY A 259 -44.42 -17.59 -14.59
N GLY A 260 -45.71 -17.85 -14.76
CA GLY A 260 -46.62 -18.18 -13.66
C GLY A 260 -46.98 -17.00 -12.75
N TYR A 261 -46.61 -15.77 -13.13
CA TYR A 261 -46.82 -14.57 -12.32
C TYR A 261 -48.29 -14.41 -11.93
N ASN A 262 -48.54 -14.26 -10.64
CA ASN A 262 -49.87 -14.00 -10.10
C ASN A 262 -49.78 -13.42 -8.69
N LEU A 263 -50.84 -12.70 -8.31
CA LEU A 263 -51.02 -12.09 -6.99
C LEU A 263 -52.07 -12.82 -6.14
N ASP A 264 -52.63 -13.94 -6.63
CA ASP A 264 -53.65 -14.73 -5.92
C ASP A 264 -52.97 -15.75 -5.01
N SER A 265 -53.35 -15.77 -3.73
CA SER A 265 -52.99 -16.81 -2.77
C SER A 265 -53.24 -18.25 -3.27
N ARG A 266 -54.16 -18.48 -4.20
CA ARG A 266 -54.47 -19.80 -4.79
C ARG A 266 -53.83 -20.04 -6.16
N GLY A 267 -53.12 -19.06 -6.70
CA GLY A 267 -52.45 -19.18 -7.99
C GLY A 267 -51.20 -20.05 -7.93
N PHE A 268 -50.54 -20.17 -9.08
CA PHE A 268 -49.32 -20.94 -9.22
C PHE A 268 -48.21 -20.44 -8.28
N ARG A 269 -47.35 -21.36 -7.85
CA ARG A 269 -46.17 -21.09 -7.01
C ARG A 269 -45.08 -22.10 -7.33
N HIS A 270 -43.84 -21.63 -7.41
CA HIS A 270 -42.68 -22.52 -7.44
C HIS A 270 -42.31 -22.91 -6.01
N THR A 271 -42.41 -24.19 -5.68
CA THR A 271 -42.14 -24.68 -4.31
C THR A 271 -40.70 -24.46 -3.86
N GLU A 272 -39.76 -24.31 -4.80
CA GLU A 272 -38.34 -24.06 -4.53
C GLU A 272 -38.01 -22.57 -4.41
N ALA A 273 -38.93 -21.68 -4.79
CA ALA A 273 -38.73 -20.23 -4.84
C ALA A 273 -39.84 -19.48 -4.08
N MET A 274 -40.24 -20.01 -2.92
CA MET A 274 -41.24 -19.40 -2.05
C MET A 274 -40.88 -19.54 -0.57
N ALA A 275 -41.55 -18.74 0.26
CA ALA A 275 -41.57 -18.88 1.72
C ALA A 275 -42.98 -18.56 2.24
N SER A 276 -43.34 -19.06 3.42
CA SER A 276 -44.62 -18.79 4.09
C SER A 276 -44.43 -18.62 5.61
N CYS A 277 -45.38 -17.98 6.29
CA CYS A 277 -45.46 -17.92 7.74
C CYS A 277 -46.58 -18.82 8.28
N GLU A 278 -46.47 -19.21 9.54
CA GLU A 278 -47.50 -19.96 10.27
C GLU A 278 -48.19 -19.10 11.35
N PHE A 279 -47.61 -17.94 11.69
CA PHE A 279 -48.15 -17.00 12.66
C PHE A 279 -47.58 -15.58 12.46
N PRO A 280 -48.28 -14.54 12.97
CA PRO A 280 -47.84 -13.15 12.87
C PRO A 280 -46.43 -12.89 13.43
N GLY A 281 -45.66 -12.05 12.76
CA GLY A 281 -44.28 -11.68 13.16
C GLY A 281 -43.22 -12.74 12.91
N GLN A 282 -43.53 -13.80 12.16
CA GLN A 282 -42.54 -14.80 11.76
C GLN A 282 -41.75 -14.28 10.55
N ASP A 283 -40.42 -14.16 10.67
CA ASP A 283 -39.54 -13.83 9.55
C ASP A 283 -39.50 -14.95 8.50
N MET A 284 -39.27 -14.57 7.24
CA MET A 284 -39.27 -15.48 6.09
C MET A 284 -37.95 -15.43 5.33
N LEU A 285 -37.59 -16.55 4.71
CA LEU A 285 -36.42 -16.67 3.84
C LEU A 285 -36.76 -17.49 2.60
N ILE A 286 -36.64 -16.89 1.42
CA ILE A 286 -36.52 -17.64 0.16
C ILE A 286 -35.02 -17.85 -0.07
N ASN A 287 -34.58 -19.10 -0.19
CA ASN A 287 -33.21 -19.44 -0.56
C ASN A 287 -33.23 -20.24 -1.86
N TYR A 288 -33.08 -19.52 -2.96
CA TYR A 288 -33.26 -20.04 -4.31
C TYR A 288 -31.93 -20.06 -5.06
N THR A 289 -31.71 -21.09 -5.88
CA THR A 289 -30.59 -21.16 -6.80
C THR A 289 -31.11 -21.43 -8.19
N SER A 290 -31.02 -20.43 -9.07
CA SER A 290 -31.42 -20.55 -10.46
C SER A 290 -30.61 -21.64 -11.16
N PRO A 291 -31.25 -22.52 -11.94
CA PRO A 291 -30.53 -23.50 -12.76
C PRO A 291 -29.83 -22.83 -13.95
N TYR A 292 -30.23 -21.61 -14.32
CA TYR A 292 -29.76 -20.89 -15.49
C TYR A 292 -28.67 -19.89 -15.15
N GLU A 293 -27.73 -19.73 -16.08
CA GLU A 293 -26.73 -18.64 -16.08
C GLU A 293 -27.28 -17.43 -16.87
N GLY A 294 -26.64 -16.28 -16.70
CA GLY A 294 -26.93 -15.07 -17.46
C GLY A 294 -27.90 -14.12 -16.74
N ASN A 295 -28.03 -12.90 -17.26
CA ASN A 295 -28.89 -11.89 -16.66
C ASN A 295 -30.35 -12.32 -16.76
N SER A 296 -30.97 -12.57 -15.61
CA SER A 296 -32.34 -13.07 -15.50
C SER A 296 -33.21 -12.06 -14.76
N LEU A 297 -34.47 -11.92 -15.21
CA LEU A 297 -35.48 -11.07 -14.58
C LEU A 297 -36.30 -11.88 -13.60
N TYR A 298 -36.58 -11.30 -12.44
CA TYR A 298 -37.44 -11.91 -11.44
C TYR A 298 -38.52 -10.94 -10.98
N HIS A 299 -39.71 -11.47 -10.74
CA HIS A 299 -40.76 -10.78 -10.01
C HIS A 299 -40.88 -11.38 -8.60
N LEU A 300 -40.65 -10.56 -7.57
CA LEU A 300 -40.90 -10.90 -6.18
C LEU A 300 -42.30 -10.46 -5.80
N VAL A 301 -43.16 -11.40 -5.40
CA VAL A 301 -44.53 -11.15 -4.93
C VAL A 301 -44.60 -11.39 -3.42
N LEU A 302 -45.23 -10.46 -2.72
CA LEU A 302 -45.50 -10.51 -1.29
C LEU A 302 -47.01 -10.56 -1.07
N ILE A 303 -47.49 -11.51 -0.26
CA ILE A 303 -48.92 -11.74 -0.01
C ILE A 303 -49.19 -11.80 1.49
N ALA A 304 -49.99 -10.87 2.00
CA ALA A 304 -50.46 -10.87 3.38
C ALA A 304 -51.69 -11.78 3.57
N GLU A 305 -51.81 -12.36 4.76
CA GLU A 305 -52.94 -13.18 5.16
C GLU A 305 -53.90 -12.43 6.08
N ASP A 306 -53.40 -11.95 7.23
CA ASP A 306 -54.17 -11.26 8.26
C ASP A 306 -53.37 -10.10 8.89
N GLY A 307 -54.07 -9.18 9.55
CA GLY A 307 -53.44 -8.04 10.22
C GLY A 307 -52.90 -6.98 9.24
N PHE A 308 -51.95 -6.17 9.70
CA PHE A 308 -51.37 -5.09 8.91
C PHE A 308 -50.01 -4.66 9.48
N GLY A 309 -49.14 -4.14 8.63
CA GLY A 309 -47.85 -3.62 9.07
C GLY A 309 -46.89 -3.36 7.92
N SER A 310 -45.79 -2.69 8.24
CA SER A 310 -44.67 -2.51 7.31
C SER A 310 -43.62 -3.58 7.58
N LEU A 311 -43.43 -4.49 6.64
CA LEU A 311 -42.31 -5.43 6.64
C LEU A 311 -41.07 -4.78 6.01
N ASN A 312 -39.89 -5.30 6.36
CA ASN A 312 -38.66 -4.96 5.65
C ASN A 312 -38.19 -6.18 4.86
N PHE A 313 -37.58 -5.99 3.71
CA PHE A 313 -37.03 -7.10 2.94
C PHE A 313 -35.78 -6.71 2.16
N THR A 314 -34.98 -7.70 1.79
CA THR A 314 -33.85 -7.53 0.88
C THR A 314 -33.73 -8.73 -0.04
N VAL A 315 -33.29 -8.49 -1.28
CA VAL A 315 -32.94 -9.51 -2.26
C VAL A 315 -31.42 -9.57 -2.34
N LYS A 316 -30.80 -10.54 -1.67
CA LYS A 316 -29.35 -10.73 -1.65
C LYS A 316 -28.90 -11.62 -2.81
N THR A 317 -28.02 -11.07 -3.63
CA THR A 317 -27.44 -11.74 -4.82
C THR A 317 -25.92 -11.74 -4.81
N ASP A 318 -25.31 -10.89 -3.97
CA ASP A 318 -23.87 -10.86 -3.73
C ASP A 318 -23.54 -11.51 -2.39
N PHE A 319 -22.61 -12.47 -2.41
CA PHE A 319 -22.18 -13.24 -1.25
C PHE A 319 -20.67 -13.19 -1.03
N GLU A 320 -19.94 -12.49 -1.89
CA GLU A 320 -18.49 -12.42 -1.82
C GLU A 320 -18.08 -11.20 -0.98
N PRO A 321 -17.17 -11.37 0.00
CA PRO A 321 -16.70 -10.24 0.78
C PRO A 321 -15.70 -9.37 0.00
N PRO A 322 -15.57 -8.08 0.35
CA PRO A 322 -14.54 -7.21 -0.22
C PRO A 322 -13.13 -7.77 -0.06
N SER A 323 -12.30 -7.62 -1.09
CA SER A 323 -10.87 -7.90 -1.00
C SER A 323 -10.13 -6.72 -0.38
N LEU A 324 -9.23 -6.97 0.59
CA LEU A 324 -8.65 -5.92 1.42
C LEU A 324 -7.17 -6.16 1.73
N SER A 325 -6.35 -5.11 1.61
CA SER A 325 -4.93 -5.16 1.99
C SER A 325 -4.41 -3.80 2.50
N VAL A 326 -3.43 -3.83 3.42
CA VAL A 326 -2.78 -2.60 3.91
C VAL A 326 -1.68 -2.19 2.96
N GLU A 327 -1.68 -0.92 2.55
CA GLU A 327 -0.59 -0.34 1.77
C GLU A 327 0.47 0.27 2.69
N ASN A 328 1.74 -0.01 2.41
CA ASN A 328 2.90 0.52 3.12
C ASN A 328 2.77 0.45 4.66
N PRO A 329 2.82 -0.76 5.26
CA PRO A 329 2.72 -0.94 6.70
C PRO A 329 3.68 -0.03 7.48
N ILE A 330 3.19 0.55 8.57
CA ILE A 330 3.94 1.54 9.35
C ILE A 330 5.08 0.88 10.11
N GLU A 331 6.33 1.16 9.70
CA GLU A 331 7.52 0.67 10.40
C GLU A 331 7.91 1.53 11.61
N LYS A 332 7.68 2.85 11.53
CA LYS A 332 8.06 3.82 12.57
C LYS A 332 7.00 4.91 12.72
N ALA A 333 6.53 5.09 13.94
CA ALA A 333 5.67 6.22 14.33
C ALA A 333 6.29 6.98 15.50
N TYR A 334 6.10 8.29 15.52
CA TYR A 334 6.67 9.17 16.53
C TYR A 334 5.55 9.76 17.40
N PRO A 335 5.82 10.02 18.69
CA PRO A 335 4.85 10.67 19.56
C PRO A 335 4.52 12.07 19.04
N ASN A 336 3.30 12.54 19.31
CA ASN A 336 2.75 13.84 18.90
C ASN A 336 2.50 14.01 17.40
N ASN A 337 2.62 12.94 16.60
CA ASN A 337 2.22 12.92 15.21
C ASN A 337 1.04 11.95 15.05
N GLU A 338 0.06 12.34 14.24
CA GLU A 338 -0.93 11.39 13.75
C GLU A 338 -0.28 10.37 12.80
N THR A 339 -0.87 9.18 12.74
CA THR A 339 -0.42 8.10 11.85
C THR A 339 -1.51 7.84 10.82
N THR A 340 -1.16 7.96 9.54
CA THR A 340 -2.07 7.66 8.43
C THR A 340 -1.98 6.18 8.08
N ILE A 341 -3.13 5.51 8.00
CA ILE A 341 -3.27 4.12 7.55
C ILE A 341 -4.00 4.15 6.21
N THR A 342 -3.39 3.51 5.21
CA THR A 342 -3.95 3.38 3.86
C THR A 342 -4.23 1.91 3.58
N ALA A 343 -5.40 1.63 3.00
CA ALA A 343 -5.77 0.30 2.54
C ALA A 343 -6.27 0.33 1.11
N HIS A 344 -5.93 -0.71 0.34
CA HIS A 344 -6.51 -0.98 -0.96
C HIS A 344 -7.69 -1.94 -0.77
N ILE A 345 -8.87 -1.54 -1.26
CA ILE A 345 -10.12 -2.29 -1.07
C ILE A 345 -10.84 -2.42 -2.42
N ASN A 346 -10.98 -3.64 -2.92
CA ASN A 346 -11.69 -3.90 -4.16
C ASN A 346 -12.89 -4.82 -3.91
N ASP A 347 -14.03 -4.46 -4.48
CA ASP A 347 -15.30 -5.16 -4.34
C ASP A 347 -16.04 -5.11 -5.68
N GLU A 348 -16.78 -6.16 -6.03
CA GLU A 348 -17.62 -6.15 -7.23
C GLU A 348 -18.86 -5.27 -7.04
N SER A 349 -19.32 -5.14 -5.79
CA SER A 349 -20.41 -4.26 -5.41
C SER A 349 -19.90 -2.94 -4.80
N SER A 350 -20.82 -2.08 -4.39
CA SER A 350 -20.46 -0.84 -3.71
C SER A 350 -20.19 -1.09 -2.23
N LEU A 351 -19.24 -0.36 -1.64
CA LEU A 351 -19.01 -0.43 -0.20
C LEU A 351 -20.06 0.37 0.59
N LYS A 352 -20.62 -0.24 1.65
CA LYS A 352 -21.51 0.40 2.62
C LYS A 352 -20.74 1.22 3.64
N ARG A 353 -19.60 0.72 4.12
CA ARG A 353 -18.69 1.46 5.02
C ARG A 353 -17.32 0.82 5.13
N VAL A 354 -16.33 1.64 5.47
CA VAL A 354 -14.98 1.22 5.83
C VAL A 354 -14.60 1.86 7.16
N LEU A 355 -14.21 1.04 8.13
CA LEU A 355 -13.88 1.46 9.49
C LEU A 355 -12.45 1.08 9.85
N LEU A 356 -11.72 2.02 10.46
CA LEU A 356 -10.43 1.81 11.10
C LEU A 356 -10.64 1.75 12.61
N ASN A 357 -10.50 0.56 13.18
CA ASN A 357 -10.53 0.32 14.61
C ASN A 357 -9.11 0.22 15.15
N TYR A 358 -8.81 0.85 16.29
CA TYR A 358 -7.47 0.77 16.88
C TYR A 358 -7.48 0.79 18.41
N THR A 359 -6.41 0.24 19.00
CA THR A 359 -6.23 0.05 20.45
C THR A 359 -4.76 0.17 20.84
N ILE A 360 -4.53 0.50 22.12
CA ILE A 360 -3.20 0.50 22.77
C ILE A 360 -3.15 -0.43 24.00
N ASP A 361 -4.22 -1.17 24.29
CA ASP A 361 -4.38 -1.96 25.52
C ASP A 361 -4.84 -3.41 25.26
N ASP A 362 -4.44 -3.95 24.11
CA ASP A 362 -4.80 -5.30 23.64
C ASP A 362 -6.31 -5.53 23.49
N TRP A 363 -7.01 -4.56 22.89
CA TRP A 363 -8.44 -4.60 22.59
C TRP A 363 -9.34 -4.66 23.84
N LYS A 364 -8.84 -4.26 25.02
CA LYS A 364 -9.72 -4.03 26.19
C LYS A 364 -10.58 -2.80 25.96
N THR A 365 -10.01 -1.77 25.34
CA THR A 365 -10.70 -0.61 24.79
C THR A 365 -10.27 -0.40 23.34
N TRP A 366 -11.12 0.22 22.54
CA TRP A 366 -10.80 0.58 21.16
C TRP A 366 -11.55 1.84 20.73
N THR A 367 -10.98 2.50 19.74
CA THR A 367 -11.62 3.61 19.03
C THR A 367 -11.90 3.17 17.60
N SER A 368 -13.04 3.61 17.05
CA SER A 368 -13.44 3.39 15.66
C SER A 368 -13.52 4.72 14.95
N THR A 369 -12.94 4.82 13.76
CA THR A 369 -13.09 5.97 12.86
C THR A 369 -13.45 5.50 11.46
N ALA A 370 -14.21 6.29 10.71
CA ALA A 370 -14.51 6.01 9.31
C ALA A 370 -13.28 6.32 8.46
N MET A 371 -13.02 5.48 7.45
CA MET A 371 -12.00 5.76 6.44
C MET A 371 -12.65 6.47 5.24
N SER A 372 -11.93 7.43 4.67
CA SER A 372 -12.39 8.16 3.49
C SER A 372 -11.86 7.53 2.22
N ALA A 373 -12.72 7.37 1.21
CA ALA A 373 -12.31 6.94 -0.11
C ALA A 373 -11.34 7.96 -0.75
N SER A 374 -10.34 7.43 -1.45
CA SER A 374 -9.31 8.15 -2.18
C SER A 374 -9.20 7.56 -3.60
N GLN A 375 -8.23 8.00 -4.40
CA GLN A 375 -8.02 7.51 -5.77
C GLN A 375 -7.62 6.04 -5.79
N ASN A 376 -7.87 5.36 -6.93
CA ASN A 376 -7.45 3.97 -7.17
C ASN A 376 -7.92 2.98 -6.08
N GLN A 377 -9.18 3.05 -5.66
CA GLN A 377 -9.77 2.11 -4.68
C GLN A 377 -9.05 2.09 -3.32
N THR A 378 -8.36 3.18 -2.99
CA THR A 378 -7.70 3.31 -1.68
C THR A 378 -8.59 4.01 -0.68
N TYR A 379 -8.46 3.62 0.58
CA TYR A 379 -9.16 4.20 1.72
C TYR A 379 -8.15 4.66 2.75
N ILE A 380 -8.36 5.86 3.29
CA ILE A 380 -7.42 6.53 4.19
C ILE A 380 -8.11 6.79 5.53
N GLY A 381 -7.48 6.34 6.62
CA GLY A 381 -7.88 6.64 7.99
C GLY A 381 -6.71 7.15 8.80
N THR A 382 -6.96 8.06 9.72
CA THR A 382 -5.93 8.61 10.61
C THR A 382 -6.13 8.12 12.04
N ILE A 383 -5.04 7.66 12.64
CA ILE A 383 -4.96 7.39 14.08
C ILE A 383 -4.32 8.63 14.72
N PRO A 384 -5.02 9.32 15.65
CA PRO A 384 -4.47 10.47 16.37
C PRO A 384 -3.18 10.14 17.11
N GLU A 385 -2.45 11.17 17.52
CA GLU A 385 -1.21 11.05 18.27
C GLU A 385 -1.30 10.06 19.44
N GLN A 386 -0.23 9.27 19.60
CA GLN A 386 -0.12 8.25 20.64
C GLN A 386 1.14 8.48 21.47
N PRO A 387 1.13 8.13 22.77
CA PRO A 387 2.29 8.29 23.64
C PRO A 387 3.44 7.35 23.23
N ALA A 388 4.68 7.75 23.49
CA ALA A 388 5.84 6.89 23.25
C ALA A 388 5.81 5.64 24.17
N GLY A 389 6.27 4.51 23.65
CA GLY A 389 6.36 3.24 24.36
C GLY A 389 5.14 2.33 24.20
N VAL A 390 4.11 2.76 23.47
CA VAL A 390 2.93 1.92 23.19
C VAL A 390 3.07 1.16 21.88
N VAL A 391 2.38 0.02 21.81
CA VAL A 391 2.11 -0.71 20.58
C VAL A 391 0.67 -0.42 20.18
N VAL A 392 0.50 0.25 19.04
CA VAL A 392 -0.82 0.47 18.46
C VAL A 392 -1.16 -0.75 17.61
N LYS A 393 -2.28 -1.39 17.92
CA LYS A 393 -2.87 -2.43 17.07
C LYS A 393 -4.08 -1.85 16.39
N TYR A 394 -4.28 -2.16 15.12
CA TYR A 394 -5.43 -1.70 14.37
C TYR A 394 -6.03 -2.82 13.51
N LYS A 395 -7.30 -2.65 13.20
CA LYS A 395 -8.12 -3.51 12.36
C LYS A 395 -8.89 -2.62 11.39
N ILE A 396 -8.78 -2.90 10.11
CA ILE A 396 -9.61 -2.28 9.08
C ILE A 396 -10.74 -3.25 8.77
N LEU A 397 -11.98 -2.77 8.80
CA LEU A 397 -13.19 -3.51 8.46
C LEU A 397 -13.84 -2.84 7.26
N ALA A 398 -13.96 -3.56 6.15
CA ALA A 398 -14.81 -3.15 5.03
C ALA A 398 -16.10 -3.97 5.04
N VAL A 399 -17.21 -3.28 4.76
CA VAL A 399 -18.54 -3.88 4.64
C VAL A 399 -19.15 -3.39 3.33
N ASP A 400 -19.60 -4.30 2.49
CA ASP A 400 -20.31 -3.98 1.25
C ASP A 400 -21.80 -3.69 1.49
N ILE A 401 -22.52 -3.34 0.42
CA ILE A 401 -23.98 -3.11 0.50
C ILE A 401 -24.78 -4.37 0.84
N ALA A 402 -24.28 -5.55 0.48
CA ALA A 402 -24.86 -6.86 0.78
C ALA A 402 -24.57 -7.36 2.22
N ASP A 403 -23.93 -6.53 3.04
CA ASP A 403 -23.46 -6.83 4.39
C ASP A 403 -22.42 -7.97 4.47
N ASN A 404 -21.74 -8.32 3.36
CA ASN A 404 -20.51 -9.11 3.46
C ASN A 404 -19.38 -8.22 3.95
N SER A 405 -18.41 -8.81 4.63
CA SER A 405 -17.35 -8.05 5.27
C SER A 405 -16.01 -8.76 5.27
N ALA A 406 -14.95 -7.96 5.22
CA ALA A 406 -13.58 -8.41 5.31
C ALA A 406 -12.79 -7.54 6.29
N GLU A 407 -11.79 -8.17 6.92
CA GLU A 407 -10.91 -7.48 7.86
C GLU A 407 -9.43 -7.75 7.60
N VAL A 408 -8.60 -6.75 7.86
CA VAL A 408 -7.14 -6.91 7.96
C VAL A 408 -6.65 -6.27 9.24
N ASN A 409 -5.64 -6.89 9.84
CA ASN A 409 -5.02 -6.41 11.06
C ASN A 409 -3.61 -5.88 10.77
N GLY A 410 -3.20 -4.88 11.54
CA GLY A 410 -1.83 -4.40 11.53
C GLY A 410 -1.44 -3.85 12.89
N SER A 411 -0.17 -3.52 13.04
CA SER A 411 0.34 -2.91 14.26
C SER A 411 1.60 -2.12 14.00
N TYR A 412 1.84 -1.10 14.80
CA TYR A 412 3.10 -0.36 14.80
C TYR A 412 3.47 0.08 16.22
N VAL A 413 4.75 0.37 16.41
CA VAL A 413 5.27 0.88 17.69
C VAL A 413 5.51 2.37 17.60
N VAL A 414 5.21 3.06 18.69
CA VAL A 414 5.43 4.51 18.81
C VAL A 414 6.63 4.75 19.70
N LYS A 415 7.70 5.32 19.16
CA LYS A 415 8.92 5.61 19.91
C LYS A 415 9.47 6.98 19.55
N ASN A 416 10.18 7.59 20.49
CA ASN A 416 10.88 8.83 20.24
C ASN A 416 12.00 8.61 19.21
N PRO A 417 12.31 9.61 18.36
CA PRO A 417 13.49 9.56 17.51
C PRO A 417 14.75 9.67 18.38
N ALA A 418 15.82 9.01 17.95
CA ALA A 418 17.14 9.21 18.52
C ALA A 418 18.07 9.82 17.47
N ASN A 419 19.09 10.54 17.91
CA ASN A 419 20.11 11.11 17.06
C ASN A 419 21.50 10.86 17.65
N VAL A 420 22.45 10.45 16.83
CA VAL A 420 23.84 10.23 17.24
C VAL A 420 24.77 10.92 16.26
N SER A 421 25.73 11.64 16.80
CA SER A 421 26.73 12.39 16.04
C SER A 421 28.12 12.11 16.58
N ILE A 422 29.11 12.15 15.69
CA ILE A 422 30.52 11.98 16.04
C ILE A 422 31.40 13.03 15.40
N ASN A 423 32.50 13.32 16.07
CA ASN A 423 33.59 14.14 15.58
C ASN A 423 34.94 13.47 15.88
N LEU A 424 35.94 13.81 15.08
CA LEU A 424 37.30 13.33 15.23
C LEU A 424 38.18 14.46 15.74
N SER A 425 39.17 14.15 16.59
CA SER A 425 40.16 15.14 16.99
C SER A 425 40.98 15.63 15.80
N ASN A 426 41.40 14.70 14.92
CA ASN A 426 42.19 14.97 13.72
C ASN A 426 41.65 14.19 12.51
N SER A 427 41.95 14.66 11.29
CA SER A 427 41.69 13.92 10.04
C SER A 427 42.90 13.08 9.59
N THR A 428 44.08 13.31 10.16
CA THR A 428 45.32 12.58 9.87
C THR A 428 46.12 12.43 11.16
N ILE A 429 46.69 11.25 11.38
CA ILE A 429 47.60 10.92 12.48
C ILE A 429 48.73 10.04 11.94
N ASP A 430 49.87 10.00 12.64
CA ASP A 430 50.95 9.07 12.33
C ASP A 430 50.78 7.74 13.07
N TYR A 431 51.34 6.66 12.55
CA TYR A 431 51.30 5.37 13.22
C TYR A 431 51.93 5.45 14.62
N GLY A 432 51.24 4.88 15.61
CA GLY A 432 51.60 4.98 17.03
C GLY A 432 50.94 6.16 17.76
N GLU A 433 50.27 7.06 17.06
CA GLU A 433 49.43 8.10 17.67
C GLU A 433 48.00 7.61 17.95
N ASN A 434 47.35 8.25 18.92
CA ASN A 434 45.95 8.00 19.23
C ASN A 434 45.04 8.96 18.46
N ILE A 435 43.90 8.45 17.99
CA ILE A 435 42.78 9.28 17.55
C ILE A 435 41.72 9.32 18.66
N THR A 436 41.22 10.53 18.95
CA THR A 436 40.08 10.69 19.87
C THR A 436 38.81 10.89 19.07
N VAL A 437 37.84 10.01 19.28
CA VAL A 437 36.47 10.14 18.76
C VAL A 437 35.61 10.70 19.87
N THR A 438 34.91 11.80 19.60
CA THR A 438 33.90 12.34 20.52
C THR A 438 32.55 12.28 19.84
N GLY A 439 31.48 12.24 20.64
CA GLY A 439 30.15 12.26 20.10
C GLY A 439 29.09 12.58 21.14
N VAL A 440 27.89 12.83 20.64
CA VAL A 440 26.70 13.08 21.46
C VAL A 440 25.57 12.24 20.90
N ILE A 441 24.86 11.55 21.80
CA ILE A 441 23.60 10.89 21.52
C ILE A 441 22.46 11.56 22.29
N SER A 442 21.33 11.73 21.63
CA SER A 442 20.05 12.07 22.25
C SER A 442 19.10 10.91 21.97
N PRO A 443 18.61 10.18 23.00
CA PRO A 443 18.63 10.47 24.44
C PRO A 443 19.97 10.14 25.14
N SER A 444 20.18 10.70 26.34
CA SER A 444 21.34 10.39 27.19
C SER A 444 21.20 9.06 27.95
N GLY A 445 22.32 8.53 28.47
CA GLY A 445 22.35 7.26 29.20
C GLY A 445 22.36 6.00 28.32
N ALA A 446 22.47 6.15 27.01
CA ALA A 446 22.64 5.04 26.07
C ALA A 446 24.09 4.50 26.07
N THR A 447 24.24 3.24 25.67
CA THR A 447 25.54 2.65 25.30
C THR A 447 25.68 2.66 23.79
N VAL A 448 26.66 3.39 23.27
CA VAL A 448 26.89 3.57 21.83
C VAL A 448 27.96 2.58 21.37
N THR A 449 27.77 2.00 20.19
CA THR A 449 28.76 1.16 19.52
C THR A 449 29.53 2.01 18.50
N LEU A 450 30.84 2.13 18.67
CA LEU A 450 31.76 2.70 17.69
C LEU A 450 32.38 1.59 16.85
N ASN A 451 32.25 1.69 15.53
CA ASN A 451 32.85 0.75 14.59
C ASN A 451 33.98 1.45 13.83
N TYR A 452 35.23 1.05 14.10
CA TYR A 452 36.41 1.48 13.36
C TYR A 452 36.68 0.48 12.24
N THR A 453 36.75 0.94 11.00
CA THR A 453 36.87 0.06 9.83
C THR A 453 38.10 0.44 9.02
N LEU A 454 38.91 -0.55 8.69
CA LEU A 454 39.99 -0.46 7.70
C LEU A 454 39.76 -1.53 6.64
N ASN A 455 39.60 -1.11 5.38
CA ASN A 455 39.17 -1.99 4.29
C ASN A 455 37.85 -2.69 4.64
N ASN A 456 37.90 -3.96 5.06
CA ASN A 456 36.74 -4.77 5.49
C ASN A 456 36.85 -5.27 6.95
N THR A 457 37.92 -4.91 7.66
CA THR A 457 38.12 -5.33 9.05
C THR A 457 37.47 -4.29 9.96
N VAL A 458 36.50 -4.73 10.76
CA VAL A 458 35.78 -3.87 11.71
C VAL A 458 36.23 -4.19 13.13
N VAL A 459 36.59 -3.15 13.88
CA VAL A 459 36.84 -3.19 15.32
C VAL A 459 35.72 -2.41 16.01
N SER A 460 34.88 -3.13 16.76
CA SER A 460 33.77 -2.54 17.50
C SER A 460 34.15 -2.24 18.95
N ARG A 461 33.77 -1.07 19.46
CA ARG A 461 33.94 -0.66 20.85
C ARG A 461 32.63 -0.15 21.41
N LEU A 462 32.31 -0.54 22.65
CA LEU A 462 31.16 -0.03 23.38
C LEU A 462 31.59 1.13 24.28
N VAL A 463 30.87 2.25 24.19
CA VAL A 463 31.11 3.44 25.01
C VAL A 463 29.84 3.86 25.73
N SER A 464 29.93 4.03 27.04
CA SER A 464 28.85 4.56 27.86
C SER A 464 28.80 6.08 27.72
N THR A 465 27.59 6.63 27.67
CA THR A 465 27.37 8.07 27.61
C THR A 465 27.16 8.65 29.00
N ASN A 466 27.52 9.92 29.18
CA ASN A 466 27.23 10.64 30.41
C ASN A 466 25.77 11.15 30.44
N SER A 467 25.40 11.90 31.50
CA SER A 467 24.04 12.46 31.66
C SER A 467 23.63 13.45 30.55
N SER A 468 24.59 14.05 29.85
CA SER A 468 24.34 14.91 28.69
C SER A 468 24.38 14.15 27.35
N GLY A 469 24.51 12.82 27.38
CA GLY A 469 24.61 11.99 26.18
C GLY A 469 25.97 12.06 25.47
N PHE A 470 26.95 12.74 26.07
CA PHE A 470 28.29 12.83 25.51
C PHE A 470 29.08 11.55 25.77
N PHE A 471 29.85 11.13 24.78
CA PHE A 471 30.77 10.01 24.85
C PHE A 471 32.09 10.34 24.17
N ASN A 472 33.15 9.65 24.57
CA ASN A 472 34.41 9.68 23.86
C ASN A 472 35.06 8.29 23.86
N ASP A 473 35.93 8.07 22.88
CA ASP A 473 36.83 6.92 22.82
C ASP A 473 38.21 7.38 22.34
N VAL A 474 39.25 6.82 22.94
CA VAL A 474 40.63 6.98 22.49
C VAL A 474 41.06 5.66 21.86
N TYR A 475 41.32 5.69 20.55
CA TYR A 475 41.65 4.53 19.75
C TYR A 475 43.06 4.67 19.17
N MET A 476 43.86 3.62 19.27
CA MET A 476 45.19 3.54 18.67
C MET A 476 45.13 2.55 17.50
N PRO A 477 45.10 3.02 16.24
CA PRO A 477 45.08 2.14 15.08
C PRO A 477 46.32 1.26 15.03
N ASN A 478 46.14 0.01 14.65
CA ASN A 478 47.22 -0.98 14.55
C ASN A 478 47.84 -1.08 13.15
N GLN A 479 47.31 -0.34 12.16
CA GLN A 479 47.74 -0.38 10.77
C GLN A 479 47.62 1.01 10.14
N THR A 480 48.51 1.29 9.19
CA THR A 480 48.45 2.48 8.34
C THR A 480 47.34 2.35 7.29
N GLY A 481 46.87 3.48 6.76
CA GLY A 481 45.83 3.52 5.73
C GLY A 481 44.63 4.40 6.09
N ILE A 482 43.57 4.29 5.29
CA ILE A 482 42.35 5.10 5.45
C ILE A 482 41.37 4.32 6.33
N TRP A 483 41.09 4.87 7.50
CA TRP A 483 40.13 4.35 8.45
C TRP A 483 38.81 5.12 8.36
N THR A 484 37.71 4.42 8.56
CA THR A 484 36.39 5.03 8.81
C THR A 484 35.91 4.71 10.21
N VAL A 485 35.13 5.61 10.80
CA VAL A 485 34.42 5.37 12.06
C VAL A 485 32.96 5.79 11.93
N SER A 486 32.08 5.00 12.55
CA SER A 486 30.66 5.31 12.72
C SER A 486 30.20 4.94 14.12
N ALA A 487 29.24 5.71 14.66
CA ALA A 487 28.54 5.38 15.89
C ALA A 487 27.15 4.83 15.59
N SER A 488 26.69 3.86 16.39
CA SER A 488 25.33 3.35 16.31
C SER A 488 24.78 3.00 17.69
N TRP A 489 23.47 3.11 17.83
CA TRP A 489 22.71 2.68 18.99
C TRP A 489 21.43 2.00 18.51
N TYR A 490 21.14 0.81 19.06
CA TYR A 490 19.98 0.01 18.65
C TYR A 490 18.63 0.59 19.09
N GLY A 491 18.63 1.57 19.98
CA GLY A 491 17.42 2.08 20.62
C GLY A 491 17.04 1.28 21.86
N ASN A 492 15.84 1.52 22.37
CA ASN A 492 15.27 0.82 23.52
C ASN A 492 13.73 0.81 23.42
N GLU A 493 13.03 0.56 24.53
CA GLU A 493 11.56 0.57 24.58
C GLU A 493 10.97 1.94 24.20
N SER A 494 11.65 3.04 24.55
CA SER A 494 11.14 4.40 24.39
C SER A 494 11.67 5.13 23.14
N TYR A 495 12.77 4.66 22.53
CA TYR A 495 13.44 5.31 21.41
C TYR A 495 13.78 4.33 20.29
N PHE A 496 13.64 4.79 19.04
CA PHE A 496 14.21 4.07 17.90
C PHE A 496 15.74 4.14 17.90
N GLY A 497 16.38 3.17 17.26
CA GLY A 497 17.82 3.20 17.06
C GLY A 497 18.26 4.34 16.14
N ALA A 498 19.52 4.75 16.31
CA ALA A 498 20.15 5.81 15.52
C ALA A 498 21.58 5.43 15.13
N SER A 499 22.01 5.91 13.97
CA SER A 499 23.37 5.76 13.48
C SER A 499 23.91 7.08 12.98
N SER A 500 25.20 7.33 13.19
CA SER A 500 25.86 8.49 12.62
C SER A 500 26.23 8.19 11.16
N GLY A 501 26.52 9.24 10.39
CA GLY A 501 27.32 9.08 9.17
C GLY A 501 28.75 8.61 9.49
N TYR A 502 29.49 8.26 8.45
CA TYR A 502 30.90 7.90 8.57
C TYR A 502 31.78 9.15 8.69
N LYS A 503 32.84 9.04 9.49
CA LYS A 503 33.97 9.98 9.51
C LYS A 503 35.25 9.23 9.14
N ASN A 504 36.14 9.91 8.43
CA ASN A 504 37.32 9.31 7.83
C ASN A 504 38.55 9.93 8.47
N PHE A 505 39.57 9.12 8.76
CA PHE A 505 40.90 9.62 9.09
C PHE A 505 41.98 8.75 8.45
N THR A 506 43.13 9.34 8.19
CA THR A 506 44.28 8.64 7.60
C THR A 506 45.34 8.40 8.64
N VAL A 507 45.86 7.18 8.70
CA VAL A 507 47.01 6.81 9.52
C VAL A 507 48.22 6.72 8.59
N ASN A 508 49.08 7.73 8.67
CA ASN A 508 50.31 7.80 7.90
C ASN A 508 51.40 6.93 8.53
N ARG A 509 52.41 6.59 7.73
CA ARG A 509 53.62 5.96 8.25
C ARG A 509 54.37 6.95 9.16
N THR A 510 54.87 6.49 10.29
CA THR A 510 55.63 7.34 11.22
C THR A 510 56.88 7.90 10.51
N PRO A 511 57.09 9.22 10.49
CA PRO A 511 58.29 9.80 9.89
C PRO A 511 59.53 9.39 10.68
N MET A 512 60.58 8.99 9.95
CA MET A 512 61.85 8.54 10.53
C MET A 512 62.96 9.56 10.21
N SER A 513 63.91 9.73 11.12
CA SER A 513 65.11 10.55 10.94
C SER A 513 66.36 9.73 11.22
N LEU A 514 67.37 9.86 10.36
CA LEU A 514 68.65 9.18 10.47
C LEU A 514 69.81 10.17 10.56
N ILE A 515 70.72 9.88 11.48
CA ILE A 515 72.00 10.58 11.60
C ILE A 515 73.10 9.56 11.32
N CYS A 516 74.07 9.94 10.49
CA CYS A 516 75.26 9.15 10.21
C CYS A 516 76.49 10.04 10.37
N ASN A 517 77.53 9.52 11.01
CA ASN A 517 78.80 10.20 11.27
C ASN A 517 79.97 9.24 11.14
N VAL A 518 81.16 9.80 11.00
CA VAL A 518 82.43 9.05 10.95
C VAL A 518 83.36 9.53 12.06
N SER A 519 84.12 8.62 12.66
CA SER A 519 85.02 8.96 13.78
C SER A 519 86.21 9.83 13.35
N ARG A 520 86.57 9.79 12.08
CA ARG A 520 87.67 10.59 11.50
C ARG A 520 87.46 10.81 10.01
N VAL A 521 87.82 12.00 9.55
CA VAL A 521 87.65 12.44 8.15
C VAL A 521 88.90 12.23 7.28
N LYS A 522 90.03 11.85 7.89
CA LYS A 522 91.29 11.51 7.19
C LYS A 522 91.87 10.20 7.74
N LEU A 523 92.29 9.32 6.84
CA LEU A 523 92.77 7.97 7.10
C LEU A 523 93.97 7.67 6.20
N THR A 524 94.80 6.71 6.58
CA THR A 524 95.76 6.04 5.68
C THR A 524 95.18 4.71 5.20
N ILE A 525 95.47 4.33 3.96
CA ILE A 525 95.02 3.05 3.37
C ILE A 525 95.39 1.88 4.29
N GLY A 526 94.42 1.01 4.56
CA GLY A 526 94.57 -0.11 5.49
C GLY A 526 94.15 0.18 6.94
N GLU A 527 93.85 1.42 7.31
CA GLU A 527 93.21 1.76 8.60
C GLU A 527 91.69 1.54 8.61
N ASN A 528 91.10 1.32 9.79
CA ASN A 528 89.64 1.24 9.95
C ASN A 528 89.05 2.59 10.35
N VAL A 529 87.92 2.98 9.77
CA VAL A 529 87.08 4.09 10.26
C VAL A 529 85.86 3.53 10.98
N THR A 530 85.42 4.22 12.01
CA THR A 530 84.18 3.86 12.71
C THR A 530 83.05 4.72 12.16
N ILE A 531 82.01 4.07 11.65
CA ILE A 531 80.76 4.71 11.25
C ILE A 531 79.79 4.53 12.39
N PHE A 532 79.15 5.61 12.81
CA PHE A 532 78.18 5.57 13.90
C PHE A 532 77.05 6.55 13.63
N GLY A 533 75.90 6.29 14.21
CA GLY A 533 74.71 7.06 13.95
C GLY A 533 73.56 6.70 14.87
N SER A 534 72.41 7.31 14.63
CA SER A 534 71.20 7.09 15.41
C SER A 534 69.95 7.23 14.55
N VAL A 535 68.89 6.54 14.96
CA VAL A 535 67.55 6.68 14.41
C VAL A 535 66.61 7.35 15.40
N ASN A 536 65.70 8.19 14.90
CA ASN A 536 64.59 8.77 15.68
C ASN A 536 63.27 8.57 14.90
N PRO A 537 62.18 8.05 15.51
CA PRO A 537 62.07 7.55 16.89
C PRO A 537 63.04 6.39 17.23
N ILE A 538 63.37 6.26 18.53
CA ILE A 538 64.29 5.22 19.03
C ILE A 538 63.68 3.83 18.81
N MET A 539 64.40 2.99 18.09
CA MET A 539 63.97 1.63 17.74
C MET A 539 65.15 0.67 17.89
N GLU A 540 64.94 -0.43 18.60
CA GLU A 540 65.91 -1.52 18.71
C GLU A 540 65.84 -2.45 17.49
N ASN A 541 66.99 -2.99 17.10
CA ASN A 541 67.13 -4.01 16.07
C ASN A 541 66.57 -3.59 14.69
N MET A 542 66.54 -2.29 14.40
CA MET A 542 66.16 -1.76 13.09
C MET A 542 67.33 -1.92 12.12
N SER A 543 67.07 -2.52 10.95
CA SER A 543 68.06 -2.69 9.89
C SER A 543 68.29 -1.38 9.15
N ILE A 544 69.51 -0.86 9.21
CA ILE A 544 69.96 0.33 8.49
C ILE A 544 70.99 -0.08 7.44
N THR A 545 70.82 0.42 6.22
CA THR A 545 71.75 0.20 5.11
C THR A 545 72.76 1.34 5.06
N LEU A 546 74.04 1.04 5.20
CA LEU A 546 75.15 1.98 4.98
C LEU A 546 75.64 1.83 3.55
N ALA A 547 75.36 2.83 2.72
CA ALA A 547 75.79 2.90 1.33
C ALA A 547 77.10 3.70 1.24
N PHE A 548 78.21 3.01 0.99
CA PHE A 548 79.53 3.60 0.77
C PHE A 548 79.76 3.83 -0.71
N THR A 549 80.02 5.07 -1.12
CA THR A 549 80.49 5.40 -2.47
C THR A 549 82.00 5.48 -2.49
N MET A 550 82.63 4.64 -3.32
CA MET A 550 84.06 4.59 -3.56
C MET A 550 84.56 5.78 -4.40
N PRO A 551 85.86 6.12 -4.35
CA PRO A 551 86.44 7.17 -5.19
C PRO A 551 86.28 6.95 -6.70
N ASN A 552 86.15 5.69 -7.15
CA ASN A 552 85.94 5.32 -8.54
C ASN A 552 84.45 5.37 -8.98
N GLY A 553 83.55 5.80 -8.10
CA GLY A 553 82.11 5.90 -8.35
C GLY A 553 81.29 4.63 -8.06
N SER A 554 81.93 3.49 -7.79
CA SER A 554 81.19 2.26 -7.42
C SER A 554 80.71 2.29 -5.96
N ALA A 555 79.66 1.54 -5.64
CA ALA A 555 79.04 1.54 -4.31
C ALA A 555 79.17 0.17 -3.60
N ILE A 556 79.27 0.20 -2.27
CA ILE A 556 79.21 -0.98 -1.39
C ILE A 556 78.15 -0.74 -0.34
N GLU A 557 77.24 -1.68 -0.15
CA GLU A 557 76.25 -1.63 0.92
C GLU A 557 76.65 -2.53 2.09
N ARG A 558 76.35 -2.08 3.31
CA ARG A 558 76.50 -2.85 4.56
C ARG A 558 75.27 -2.68 5.42
N TYR A 559 74.76 -3.78 5.98
CA TYR A 559 73.65 -3.74 6.92
C TYR A 559 74.17 -3.65 8.34
N VAL A 560 73.56 -2.77 9.13
CA VAL A 560 73.79 -2.64 10.57
C VAL A 560 72.45 -2.62 11.30
N TYR A 561 72.45 -3.06 12.56
CA TYR A 561 71.25 -3.05 13.38
C TYR A 561 71.40 -2.03 14.51
N THR A 562 70.33 -1.32 14.82
CA THR A 562 70.31 -0.38 15.95
C THR A 562 70.27 -1.11 17.28
N ASN A 563 70.94 -0.55 18.28
CA ASN A 563 70.88 -0.98 19.67
C ASN A 563 69.56 -0.52 20.32
N SER A 564 69.30 -0.95 21.56
CA SER A 564 68.13 -0.54 22.36
C SER A 564 67.94 0.96 22.53
N ASN A 565 69.02 1.74 22.43
CA ASN A 565 69.00 3.21 22.47
C ASN A 565 68.86 3.87 21.08
N GLY A 566 68.61 3.10 20.01
CA GLY A 566 68.44 3.61 18.64
C GLY A 566 69.75 3.96 17.93
N THR A 567 70.91 3.68 18.53
CA THR A 567 72.22 3.96 17.91
C THR A 567 72.74 2.75 17.13
N PHE A 568 73.54 2.98 16.08
CA PHE A 568 74.29 1.92 15.39
C PHE A 568 75.76 2.31 15.31
N ILE A 569 76.64 1.30 15.30
CA ILE A 569 78.09 1.48 15.19
C ILE A 569 78.71 0.32 14.41
N VAL A 570 79.60 0.64 13.47
CA VAL A 570 80.32 -0.38 12.69
C VAL A 570 81.73 0.08 12.36
N SER A 571 82.67 -0.85 12.33
CA SER A 571 84.02 -0.61 11.84
C SER A 571 84.10 -0.95 10.34
N PHE A 572 84.59 -0.02 9.53
CA PHE A 572 84.75 -0.16 8.09
C PHE A 572 86.21 0.03 7.70
N ARG A 573 86.74 -0.82 6.82
CA ARG A 573 88.12 -0.74 6.32
C ARG A 573 88.13 -0.40 4.82
N PRO A 574 88.43 0.86 4.45
CA PRO A 574 88.49 1.27 3.05
C PRO A 574 89.63 0.56 2.30
N ASN A 575 89.38 0.19 1.05
CA ASN A 575 90.33 -0.54 0.19
C ASN A 575 90.80 0.27 -1.04
N PHE A 576 90.35 1.52 -1.19
CA PHE A 576 90.78 2.45 -2.23
C PHE A 576 91.26 3.77 -1.62
N ILE A 577 92.32 4.32 -2.20
CA ILE A 577 92.81 5.67 -1.91
C ILE A 577 91.87 6.68 -2.59
N GLY A 578 91.57 7.79 -1.91
CA GLY A 578 90.72 8.86 -2.42
C GLY A 578 89.56 9.21 -1.48
N THR A 579 88.61 9.99 -2.00
CA THR A 579 87.43 10.44 -1.24
C THR A 579 86.35 9.38 -1.25
N TRP A 580 85.95 8.95 -0.06
CA TRP A 580 84.81 8.08 0.17
C TRP A 580 83.63 8.89 0.70
N ARG A 581 82.41 8.44 0.38
CA ARG A 581 81.17 8.96 0.96
C ARG A 581 80.39 7.83 1.60
N VAL A 582 79.68 8.10 2.68
CA VAL A 582 78.76 7.16 3.32
C VAL A 582 77.42 7.85 3.59
N GLN A 583 76.33 7.13 3.34
CA GLN A 583 74.98 7.53 3.71
C GLN A 583 74.30 6.37 4.43
N ALA A 584 73.61 6.67 5.53
CA ALA A 584 72.70 5.72 6.17
C ALA A 584 71.31 5.84 5.53
N LYS A 585 70.71 4.69 5.22
CA LYS A 585 69.40 4.56 4.56
C LYS A 585 68.52 3.60 5.35
N PHE A 586 67.26 3.98 5.49
CA PHE A 586 66.17 3.11 5.90
C PHE A 586 65.08 3.17 4.83
N ASP A 587 64.76 2.03 4.23
CA ASP A 587 63.82 1.94 3.10
C ASP A 587 62.35 2.13 3.50
N GLY A 588 62.06 2.23 4.80
CA GLY A 588 60.70 2.21 5.32
C GLY A 588 60.13 0.80 5.47
N ASP A 589 58.97 0.72 6.09
CA ASP A 589 58.14 -0.48 6.19
C ASP A 589 56.64 -0.13 6.11
N ASP A 590 55.75 -1.07 6.38
CA ASP A 590 54.29 -0.83 6.35
C ASP A 590 53.83 0.24 7.34
N LEU A 591 54.62 0.48 8.40
CA LEU A 591 54.27 1.34 9.53
C LEU A 591 55.12 2.62 9.60
N ARG A 592 56.32 2.62 8.99
CA ARG A 592 57.34 3.66 9.14
C ARG A 592 57.83 4.17 7.78
N GLY A 593 58.04 5.48 7.68
CA GLY A 593 58.51 6.13 6.46
C GLY A 593 59.97 5.82 6.16
N GLU A 594 60.35 5.90 4.89
CA GLU A 594 61.76 5.86 4.49
C GLU A 594 62.52 7.08 5.04
N SER A 595 63.83 6.93 5.26
CA SER A 595 64.68 8.01 5.74
C SER A 595 66.11 7.83 5.27
N TYR A 596 66.79 8.97 5.13
CA TYR A 596 68.16 9.05 4.65
C TYR A 596 68.92 10.04 5.54
N SER A 597 70.13 9.67 5.94
CA SER A 597 71.02 10.63 6.57
C SER A 597 71.63 11.58 5.54
N GLU A 598 72.23 12.67 6.03
CA GLU A 598 73.18 13.45 5.23
C GLU A 598 74.35 12.58 4.74
N LEU A 599 74.94 12.97 3.61
CA LEU A 599 76.12 12.32 3.04
C LEU A 599 77.39 12.77 3.77
N VAL A 600 78.09 11.83 4.40
CA VAL A 600 79.34 12.12 5.11
C VAL A 600 80.54 11.70 4.26
N SER A 601 81.52 12.59 4.12
CA SER A 601 82.74 12.32 3.33
C SER A 601 83.96 12.11 4.23
N PHE A 602 84.83 11.18 3.87
CA PHE A 602 86.15 11.01 4.47
C PHE A 602 87.20 10.66 3.41
N PHE A 603 88.47 11.02 3.65
CA PHE A 603 89.56 10.86 2.70
C PHE A 603 90.56 9.80 3.16
N VAL A 604 90.93 8.90 2.24
CA VAL A 604 91.93 7.86 2.45
C VAL A 604 93.19 8.21 1.68
N ALA A 605 94.27 8.52 2.38
CA ALA A 605 95.59 8.80 1.84
C ALA A 605 96.40 7.50 1.65
N ASP A 606 97.39 7.54 0.75
CA ASP A 606 98.36 6.45 0.62
C ASP A 606 99.29 6.38 1.86
N THR A 607 100.01 5.27 1.99
CA THR A 607 101.05 5.15 3.01
C THR A 607 102.21 6.09 2.69
N TRP A 608 102.82 6.67 3.74
CA TRP A 608 104.04 7.45 3.59
C TRP A 608 105.16 6.65 2.88
N ILE A 609 105.18 5.32 3.07
CA ILE A 609 106.13 4.43 2.39
C ILE A 609 105.95 4.51 0.87
N ASN A 610 104.72 4.36 0.35
CA ASN A 610 104.45 4.45 -1.09
C ASN A 610 104.67 5.87 -1.63
N GLN A 611 104.28 6.88 -0.86
CA GLN A 611 104.42 8.29 -1.24
C GLN A 611 105.89 8.71 -1.40
N TYR A 612 106.80 8.13 -0.61
CA TYR A 612 108.24 8.40 -0.66
C TYR A 612 109.08 7.24 -1.22
N MET A 613 108.48 6.16 -1.71
CA MET A 613 109.19 4.96 -2.19
C MET A 613 110.16 5.30 -3.33
N MET A 614 109.76 6.18 -4.24
CA MET A 614 110.63 6.71 -5.30
C MET A 614 111.84 7.46 -4.72
N HIS A 615 111.63 8.29 -3.68
CA HIS A 615 112.72 9.02 -3.02
C HIS A 615 113.65 8.09 -2.22
N ILE A 616 113.11 7.03 -1.60
CA ILE A 616 113.88 6.02 -0.87
C ILE A 616 114.71 5.18 -1.86
N ILE A 617 114.13 4.78 -3.00
CA ILE A 617 114.84 4.05 -4.07
C ILE A 617 115.93 4.93 -4.69
N ILE A 618 115.63 6.20 -5.01
CA ILE A 618 116.62 7.15 -5.53
C ILE A 618 117.75 7.40 -4.51
N GLY A 619 117.41 7.53 -3.22
CA GLY A 619 118.39 7.64 -2.14
C GLY A 619 119.29 6.39 -2.02
N ALA A 620 118.72 5.19 -2.11
CA ALA A 620 119.47 3.94 -2.07
C ALA A 620 120.40 3.75 -3.29
N VAL A 621 119.93 4.10 -4.50
CA VAL A 621 120.75 4.06 -5.73
C VAL A 621 121.90 5.07 -5.65
N ALA A 622 121.67 6.27 -5.12
CA ALA A 622 122.74 7.27 -4.92
C ALA A 622 123.82 6.76 -3.94
N VAL A 623 123.44 6.09 -2.84
CA VAL A 623 124.38 5.48 -1.90
C VAL A 623 125.19 4.34 -2.54
N ILE A 624 124.56 3.50 -3.37
CA ILE A 624 125.26 2.45 -4.12
C ILE A 624 126.26 3.04 -5.12
N ILE A 625 125.90 4.11 -5.85
CA ILE A 625 126.81 4.79 -6.79
C ILE A 625 128.01 5.40 -6.04
N VAL A 626 127.80 6.04 -4.89
CA VAL A 626 128.88 6.57 -4.05
C VAL A 626 129.75 5.43 -3.50
N PHE A 627 129.16 4.32 -3.06
CA PHE A 627 129.91 3.16 -2.57
C PHE A 627 130.76 2.51 -3.68
N VAL A 628 130.21 2.36 -4.90
CA VAL A 628 130.95 1.87 -6.07
C VAL A 628 132.08 2.83 -6.45
N ALA A 629 131.86 4.15 -6.42
CA ALA A 629 132.90 5.14 -6.67
C ALA A 629 134.03 5.07 -5.62
N VAL A 630 133.71 4.89 -4.33
CA VAL A 630 134.70 4.74 -3.25
C VAL A 630 135.50 3.44 -3.38
N VAL A 631 134.86 2.33 -3.75
CA VAL A 631 135.55 1.05 -4.02
C VAL A 631 136.45 1.13 -5.26
N PHE A 632 136.01 1.83 -6.32
CA PHE A 632 136.80 2.03 -7.54
C PHE A 632 138.02 2.94 -7.29
N ILE A 633 137.88 3.97 -6.43
CA ILE A 633 138.99 4.84 -6.01
C ILE A 633 139.99 4.07 -5.12
N ARG A 634 139.53 3.15 -4.26
CA ARG A 634 140.43 2.32 -3.44
C ARG A 634 141.20 1.27 -4.27
N LYS A 635 140.63 0.74 -5.35
CA LYS A 635 141.30 -0.28 -6.19
C LYS A 635 142.37 0.28 -7.13
N ARG A 636 142.44 1.60 -7.34
CA ARG A 636 143.38 2.25 -8.29
C ARG A 636 144.69 2.80 -7.68
N ARG A 637 144.99 2.55 -6.40
CA ARG A 637 146.26 2.98 -5.78
C ARG A 637 147.15 1.84 -5.25
N TYR A 638 146.82 0.58 -5.54
CA TYR A 638 147.69 -0.58 -5.30
C TYR A 638 147.80 -1.47 -6.55
N GLY A 639 148.05 -0.85 -7.70
CA GLY A 639 148.37 -1.53 -8.96
C GLY A 639 149.42 -0.74 -9.71
#